data_AF-A0A2I3M2U7-F1
#
_entry.id   AF-A0A2I3M2U7-F1
#
_cell.length_a   1.000
_cell.length_b   1.000
_cell.length_c   1.000
_cell.angle_alpha   90.00
_cell.angle_beta   90.00
_cell.angle_gamma   90.00
#
_symmetry.space_group_name_H-M   'P 1'
#
loop_
_entity.id
_entity.type
_entity.pdbx_description
1 polymer ?
#
loop_
_entity_poly.entity_id
_entity_poly.type
_entity_poly.pdbx_seq_one_letter_code
_entity_poly.pdbx_strand_id
1 'polypeptide(L)'
;MACQQSRYRSFSSASRLQPQPSGVTIDESFITENKSTQKCKLLQKRRTLELPAASLSHCQAPVLGGAGKLPTQGAPPAGPGHRFHPGTKAAAHQREKIRALEPLKAKLVTMNEDCNERILAMRAEEKHEISLLKKEKMNLLKLIDKKNEEKISLQSEVAKLRKNLAEEYLHYLSERDARKILIADLNELRYQREDMSLAQSPGIWGEDPVKLTLALKMTRQDLTRTQMELNTMKANFGDVVPRRDFEMQEKTNKDLQEQLDTLRASYEEVHKEHEILMQLHMSTLKERDQFFSELQEIQRTSTPRPDWTKCEDVVAGGPERWQMLAEGKNSDQLVDVLLEEIGSGLLREKEFFPGLGYGEAIPAFLRFDGLVENKKPSKKDVVDLLKDAWKERLAEEQKETFPDFFFNFLERRFGPSDAMAWAYTIFENIKIFHSNELMSQFYAVLMGKRSENVYVTQKETVAQLLKEMTNADSQNEGLLTMEQFNTVLKSTFPLKTEEQIQELMEAGGWHPSSSNADLLNYRSLFMEDEEGQSEPFVQKLWEQYMDEKDEYLLQLKQELGIELHEEVTLPKLRGALMTIDPSLDKQTVNTYMSQAFQLPESELPEDSDEKEEGVVEILQTALERLQVIDIRRAGPREPEPAN
;
A
#
# COMPACT_ATOMS: atom_id res chain seq x y z
N MET A 1 93.36 37.05 -3.52
CA MET A 1 92.31 37.52 -4.46
C MET A 1 91.01 37.58 -3.69
N ALA A 2 90.34 38.74 -3.73
CA ALA A 2 88.92 39.09 -3.43
C ALA A 2 88.08 38.17 -2.49
N CYS A 3 87.25 38.63 -1.56
CA CYS A 3 86.89 39.94 -1.03
C CYS A 3 86.01 39.73 0.23
N GLN A 4 86.13 40.63 1.20
CA GLN A 4 85.13 41.15 2.15
C GLN A 4 84.32 40.25 3.11
N GLN A 5 84.69 40.43 4.38
CA GLN A 5 83.91 41.00 5.51
C GLN A 5 82.80 40.21 6.22
N SER A 6 82.92 40.33 7.54
CA SER A 6 82.17 39.79 8.66
C SER A 6 80.93 40.59 9.03
N ARG A 7 80.05 39.97 9.85
CA ARG A 7 79.51 40.43 11.16
C ARG A 7 78.20 39.68 11.44
N TYR A 8 78.14 38.84 12.48
CA TYR A 8 77.80 39.15 13.88
C TYR A 8 76.33 39.61 14.14
N ARG A 9 75.72 38.91 15.11
CA ARG A 9 74.79 39.35 16.18
C ARG A 9 73.27 39.07 16.10
N SER A 10 72.90 38.03 16.88
CA SER A 10 72.07 38.03 18.12
C SER A 10 70.55 38.30 18.12
N PHE A 11 69.83 37.23 18.50
CA PHE A 11 68.86 37.05 19.61
C PHE A 11 67.65 37.98 19.90
N SER A 12 66.51 37.29 20.10
CA SER A 12 65.33 37.56 20.97
C SER A 12 64.29 38.58 20.44
N SER A 13 62.96 38.43 20.55
CA SER A 13 62.09 37.58 21.39
C SER A 13 60.67 37.45 20.80
N ALA A 14 60.02 36.32 21.13
CA ALA A 14 58.59 36.00 21.29
C ALA A 14 57.49 36.75 20.49
N SER A 15 56.65 35.97 19.78
CA SER A 15 55.20 36.15 19.76
C SER A 15 54.46 34.84 19.44
N ARG A 16 53.40 34.61 20.21
CA ARG A 16 52.50 33.47 20.29
C ARG A 16 51.57 33.41 19.07
N LEU A 17 51.60 32.33 18.27
CA LEU A 17 50.53 31.95 17.34
C LEU A 17 50.46 30.42 17.19
N GLN A 18 49.25 29.94 16.92
CA GLN A 18 48.70 28.58 17.01
C GLN A 18 49.48 27.47 16.27
N PRO A 19 49.39 26.20 16.70
CA PRO A 19 49.74 25.06 15.86
C PRO A 19 48.59 24.76 14.87
N GLN A 20 48.87 24.93 13.58
CA GLN A 20 48.12 24.32 12.48
C GLN A 20 48.27 22.78 12.54
N PRO A 21 47.18 22.00 12.51
CA PRO A 21 47.27 20.56 12.34
C PRO A 21 47.36 20.19 10.85
N SER A 22 48.31 19.31 10.54
CA SER A 22 48.49 18.61 9.27
C SER A 22 47.19 17.91 8.84
N GLY A 23 46.67 18.29 7.68
CA GLY A 23 45.48 17.71 7.08
C GLY A 23 45.68 16.26 6.68
N VAL A 24 45.00 15.36 7.39
CA VAL A 24 44.63 14.03 6.90
C VAL A 24 43.14 14.11 6.61
N THR A 25 42.79 14.02 5.33
CA THR A 25 41.41 13.95 4.85
C THR A 25 40.76 12.67 5.38
N ILE A 26 39.81 12.82 6.29
CA ILE A 26 38.86 11.80 6.70
C ILE A 26 37.70 11.89 5.72
N ASP A 27 37.44 10.81 5.01
CA ASP A 27 36.29 10.65 4.12
C ASP A 27 35.05 10.34 4.97
N GLU A 28 34.31 11.39 5.34
CA GLU A 28 32.97 11.26 5.93
C GLU A 28 31.96 11.08 4.81
N SER A 29 31.73 9.82 4.41
CA SER A 29 30.65 9.47 3.48
C SER A 29 30.08 8.07 3.75
N PHE A 30 29.76 7.77 5.01
CA PHE A 30 29.07 6.51 5.38
C PHE A 30 28.03 6.69 6.49
N ILE A 31 27.17 7.72 6.40
CA ILE A 31 25.91 7.74 7.15
C ILE A 31 24.82 8.40 6.31
N THR A 32 24.22 7.64 5.40
CA THR A 32 22.82 7.80 4.97
C THR A 32 22.40 6.55 4.20
N GLU A 33 21.11 6.24 4.22
CA GLU A 33 20.44 5.12 3.53
C GLU A 33 20.47 3.76 4.23
N ASN A 34 19.61 3.63 5.23
CA ASN A 34 18.95 2.35 5.52
C ASN A 34 17.48 2.59 5.92
N LYS A 35 16.70 3.13 4.97
CA LYS A 35 15.24 3.14 5.00
C LYS A 35 14.72 3.11 3.57
N SER A 36 14.53 1.92 2.97
CA SER A 36 13.52 1.75 1.90
C SER A 36 13.28 0.31 1.45
N THR A 37 14.20 -0.63 1.66
CA THR A 37 14.13 -1.93 0.97
C THR A 37 13.15 -2.96 1.56
N GLN A 38 12.61 -2.74 2.76
CA GLN A 38 11.57 -3.60 3.34
C GLN A 38 10.14 -3.24 2.88
N LYS A 39 9.88 -2.01 2.41
CA LYS A 39 8.56 -1.62 1.91
C LYS A 39 8.30 -2.13 0.48
N CYS A 40 9.32 -2.24 -0.37
CA CYS A 40 9.15 -2.73 -1.74
C CYS A 40 8.86 -4.24 -1.84
N LYS A 41 9.40 -5.07 -0.91
CA LYS A 41 9.16 -6.53 -0.96
C LYS A 41 7.76 -6.96 -0.48
N LEU A 42 7.09 -6.13 0.33
CA LEU A 42 5.70 -6.36 0.77
C LEU A 42 4.66 -5.97 -0.29
N LEU A 43 4.98 -4.98 -1.14
CA LEU A 43 4.12 -4.57 -2.27
C LEU A 43 4.16 -5.55 -3.44
N GLN A 44 5.30 -6.18 -3.71
CA GLN A 44 5.45 -7.05 -4.88
C GLN A 44 4.86 -8.46 -4.67
N LYS A 45 4.76 -8.95 -3.42
CA LYS A 45 4.09 -10.23 -3.12
C LYS A 45 2.55 -10.15 -3.06
N ARG A 46 1.96 -8.96 -2.97
CA ARG A 46 0.50 -8.78 -3.04
C ARG A 46 -0.04 -8.76 -4.47
N ARG A 47 0.82 -8.57 -5.49
CA ARG A 47 0.40 -8.48 -6.90
C ARG A 47 0.31 -9.82 -7.64
N THR A 48 0.51 -10.96 -6.97
CA THR A 48 0.48 -12.28 -7.64
C THR A 48 -0.49 -13.30 -7.04
N LEU A 49 -1.40 -12.87 -6.18
CA LEU A 49 -2.51 -13.70 -5.70
C LEU A 49 -3.78 -12.85 -5.59
N GLU A 50 -4.40 -12.56 -6.74
CA GLU A 50 -5.83 -12.27 -6.80
C GLU A 50 -6.52 -13.38 -7.60
N LEU A 51 -7.12 -14.30 -6.86
CA LEU A 51 -8.35 -15.01 -7.22
C LEU A 51 -9.11 -15.26 -5.89
N PRO A 52 -10.45 -15.20 -5.90
CA PRO A 52 -11.25 -14.68 -4.80
C PRO A 52 -11.45 -15.69 -3.66
N ALA A 53 -11.14 -15.25 -2.44
CA ALA A 53 -11.54 -15.96 -1.22
C ALA A 53 -12.95 -15.53 -0.81
N ALA A 54 -13.96 -16.32 -1.17
CA ALA A 54 -15.29 -16.20 -0.59
C ALA A 54 -15.26 -16.53 0.91
N SER A 55 -15.74 -15.60 1.73
CA SER A 55 -16.00 -15.74 3.15
C SER A 55 -17.26 -16.58 3.37
N LEU A 56 -17.10 -17.84 3.75
CA LEU A 56 -18.20 -18.63 4.30
C LEU A 56 -18.47 -18.18 5.73
N SER A 57 -19.52 -17.39 5.87
CA SER A 57 -20.15 -17.03 7.14
C SER A 57 -20.68 -18.28 7.84
N HIS A 58 -20.58 -18.23 9.16
CA HIS A 58 -21.00 -19.25 10.09
C HIS A 58 -22.53 -19.25 10.18
N CYS A 59 -23.19 -20.21 9.53
CA CYS A 59 -24.61 -20.52 9.80
C CYS A 59 -24.69 -21.90 10.47
N GLN A 60 -24.74 -21.88 11.80
CA GLN A 60 -25.29 -22.98 12.59
C GLN A 60 -26.79 -23.07 12.31
N ALA A 61 -27.25 -24.23 11.85
CA ALA A 61 -28.65 -24.65 11.98
C ALA A 61 -28.71 -26.16 12.31
N PRO A 62 -29.74 -26.59 13.05
CA PRO A 62 -29.63 -27.64 14.05
C PRO A 62 -29.74 -29.06 13.49
N VAL A 63 -29.01 -29.97 14.14
CA VAL A 63 -29.19 -31.42 14.02
C VAL A 63 -30.55 -31.80 14.59
N LEU A 64 -31.50 -32.15 13.72
CA LEU A 64 -32.71 -32.88 14.09
C LEU A 64 -32.58 -34.32 13.59
N GLY A 65 -32.06 -35.18 14.47
CA GLY A 65 -32.23 -36.61 14.38
C GLY A 65 -33.70 -36.97 14.63
N GLY A 66 -34.29 -37.72 13.72
CA GLY A 66 -35.68 -38.16 13.84
C GLY A 66 -35.98 -39.28 12.87
N ALA A 67 -35.65 -40.51 13.26
CA ALA A 67 -36.17 -41.72 12.62
C ALA A 67 -37.70 -41.74 12.75
N GLY A 68 -38.40 -41.41 11.67
CA GLY A 68 -39.86 -41.40 11.59
C GLY A 68 -40.37 -42.46 10.62
N LYS A 69 -41.05 -43.47 11.17
CA LYS A 69 -41.69 -44.60 10.50
C LYS A 69 -42.65 -44.18 9.38
N LEU A 70 -42.58 -44.90 8.25
CA LEU A 70 -43.69 -45.07 7.30
C LEU A 70 -44.95 -45.62 8.01
N PRO A 71 -46.15 -45.14 7.69
CA PRO A 71 -47.37 -45.91 7.82
C PRO A 71 -47.89 -46.36 6.46
N THR A 72 -48.21 -47.64 6.42
CA THR A 72 -48.98 -48.37 5.42
C THR A 72 -50.46 -47.97 5.39
N GLN A 73 -51.03 -48.04 4.18
CA GLN A 73 -52.37 -48.52 3.78
C GLN A 73 -53.25 -47.51 3.03
N GLY A 74 -53.79 -47.97 1.89
CA GLY A 74 -54.97 -47.40 1.25
C GLY A 74 -55.05 -47.66 -0.26
N ALA A 75 -55.68 -48.76 -0.66
CA ALA A 75 -56.27 -48.97 -1.99
C ALA A 75 -57.75 -49.37 -1.77
N PRO A 76 -58.67 -49.40 -2.76
CA PRO A 76 -58.78 -48.78 -4.10
C PRO A 76 -60.17 -48.04 -4.22
N PRO A 77 -60.90 -47.84 -5.37
CA PRO A 77 -61.27 -48.82 -6.40
C PRO A 77 -61.13 -48.34 -7.87
N ALA A 78 -61.14 -49.34 -8.76
CA ALA A 78 -61.16 -49.17 -10.21
C ALA A 78 -62.53 -48.72 -10.74
N GLY A 79 -62.51 -47.87 -11.77
CA GLY A 79 -63.63 -47.53 -12.63
C GLY A 79 -63.15 -47.33 -14.08
N PRO A 80 -63.88 -47.81 -15.11
CA PRO A 80 -63.37 -47.99 -16.46
C PRO A 80 -63.59 -46.74 -17.32
N GLY A 81 -62.61 -46.35 -18.12
CA GLY A 81 -62.78 -45.22 -19.04
C GLY A 81 -61.60 -45.04 -19.98
N HIS A 82 -61.81 -45.42 -21.24
CA HIS A 82 -60.95 -45.12 -22.37
C HIS A 82 -60.41 -43.68 -22.38
N ARG A 83 -59.07 -43.53 -22.47
CA ARG A 83 -58.46 -42.56 -23.40
C ARG A 83 -56.97 -42.85 -23.63
N PHE A 84 -56.57 -42.72 -24.89
CA PHE A 84 -55.20 -42.81 -25.39
C PHE A 84 -54.19 -42.02 -24.52
N HIS A 85 -53.03 -42.62 -24.21
CA HIS A 85 -51.90 -41.93 -23.58
C HIS A 85 -50.80 -41.63 -24.61
N PRO A 86 -50.59 -40.36 -25.00
CA PRO A 86 -49.33 -39.90 -25.60
C PRO A 86 -48.20 -39.72 -24.55
N GLY A 87 -48.54 -39.69 -23.25
CA GLY A 87 -47.63 -39.29 -22.17
C GLY A 87 -46.60 -40.33 -21.69
N THR A 88 -46.77 -41.62 -22.00
CA THR A 88 -45.83 -42.66 -21.52
C THR A 88 -44.49 -42.64 -22.26
N LYS A 89 -44.50 -42.27 -23.55
CA LYS A 89 -43.25 -42.11 -24.33
C LYS A 89 -42.48 -40.85 -23.92
N ALA A 90 -43.17 -39.75 -23.64
CA ALA A 90 -42.54 -38.52 -23.14
C ALA A 90 -41.90 -38.70 -21.76
N ALA A 91 -42.60 -39.38 -20.83
CA ALA A 91 -42.07 -39.69 -19.51
C ALA A 91 -40.89 -40.68 -19.56
N ALA A 92 -40.92 -41.66 -20.47
CA ALA A 92 -39.78 -42.57 -20.68
C ALA A 92 -38.56 -41.82 -21.24
N HIS A 93 -38.76 -40.93 -22.22
CA HIS A 93 -37.70 -40.09 -22.79
C HIS A 93 -37.07 -39.15 -21.75
N GLN A 94 -37.89 -38.55 -20.87
CA GLN A 94 -37.40 -37.72 -19.77
C GLN A 94 -36.58 -38.54 -18.76
N ARG A 95 -37.02 -39.75 -18.40
CA ARG A 95 -36.26 -40.64 -17.50
C ARG A 95 -34.94 -41.10 -18.12
N GLU A 96 -34.91 -41.32 -19.43
CA GLU A 96 -33.69 -41.68 -20.14
C GLU A 96 -32.71 -40.50 -20.23
N LYS A 97 -33.20 -39.27 -20.45
CA LYS A 97 -32.40 -38.05 -20.32
C LYS A 97 -31.85 -37.85 -18.90
N ILE A 98 -32.66 -38.07 -17.86
CA ILE A 98 -32.20 -37.99 -16.46
C ILE A 98 -31.08 -39.00 -16.21
N ARG A 99 -31.25 -40.25 -16.67
CA ARG A 99 -30.21 -41.29 -16.55
C ARG A 99 -28.95 -40.94 -17.33
N ALA A 100 -29.06 -40.26 -18.47
CA ALA A 100 -27.92 -39.79 -19.25
C ALA A 100 -27.16 -38.63 -18.56
N LEU A 101 -27.85 -37.81 -17.75
CA LEU A 101 -27.28 -36.68 -17.02
C LEU A 101 -26.70 -37.08 -15.65
N GLU A 102 -27.12 -38.20 -15.05
CA GLU A 102 -26.60 -38.69 -13.77
C GLU A 102 -25.06 -38.83 -13.71
N PRO A 103 -24.38 -39.37 -14.73
CA PRO A 103 -22.92 -39.44 -14.76
C PRO A 103 -22.25 -38.06 -14.79
N LEU A 104 -22.87 -37.06 -15.44
CA LEU A 104 -22.34 -35.70 -15.46
C LEU A 104 -22.53 -35.02 -14.10
N LYS A 105 -23.68 -35.23 -13.45
CA LYS A 105 -23.90 -34.77 -12.08
C LYS A 105 -22.90 -35.40 -11.10
N ALA A 106 -22.64 -36.70 -11.22
CA ALA A 106 -21.63 -37.39 -10.42
C ALA A 106 -20.23 -36.80 -10.64
N LYS A 107 -19.84 -36.55 -11.89
CA LYS A 107 -18.55 -35.89 -12.21
C LYS A 107 -18.45 -34.48 -11.64
N LEU A 108 -19.53 -33.71 -11.67
CA LEU A 108 -19.55 -32.36 -11.11
C LEU A 108 -19.38 -32.39 -9.58
N VAL A 109 -20.03 -33.35 -8.91
CA VAL A 109 -19.86 -33.55 -7.46
C VAL A 109 -18.42 -33.93 -7.13
N THR A 110 -17.81 -34.87 -7.87
CA THR A 110 -16.41 -35.24 -7.63
C THR A 110 -15.45 -34.08 -7.91
N MET A 111 -15.68 -33.30 -8.98
CA MET A 111 -14.84 -32.11 -9.24
C MET A 111 -15.01 -31.04 -8.17
N ASN A 112 -16.22 -30.86 -7.61
CA ASN A 112 -16.45 -29.94 -6.51
C ASN A 112 -15.77 -30.42 -5.23
N GLU A 113 -15.82 -31.72 -4.92
CA GLU A 113 -15.08 -32.33 -3.81
C GLU A 113 -13.56 -32.12 -3.98
N ASP A 114 -13.01 -32.39 -5.16
CA ASP A 114 -11.59 -32.17 -5.47
C ASP A 114 -11.18 -30.68 -5.33
N CYS A 115 -12.02 -29.75 -5.79
CA CYS A 115 -11.78 -28.32 -5.62
C CYS A 115 -11.81 -27.90 -4.14
N ASN A 116 -12.76 -28.42 -3.35
CA ASN A 116 -12.87 -28.13 -1.93
C ASN A 116 -11.67 -28.70 -1.15
N GLU A 117 -11.23 -29.91 -1.48
CA GLU A 117 -10.01 -30.51 -0.90
C GLU A 117 -8.77 -29.65 -1.21
N ARG A 118 -8.65 -29.15 -2.45
CA ARG A 118 -7.54 -28.27 -2.85
C ARG A 118 -7.54 -26.95 -2.10
N ILE A 119 -8.72 -26.34 -1.87
CA ILE A 119 -8.85 -25.12 -1.06
C ILE A 119 -8.45 -25.38 0.39
N LEU A 120 -8.86 -26.51 0.97
CA LEU A 120 -8.47 -26.88 2.34
C LEU A 120 -6.97 -27.13 2.47
N ALA A 121 -6.35 -27.77 1.48
CA ALA A 121 -4.91 -27.97 1.44
C ALA A 121 -4.15 -26.63 1.41
N MET A 122 -4.53 -25.70 0.53
CA MET A 122 -3.91 -24.37 0.47
C MET A 122 -4.05 -23.61 1.79
N ARG A 123 -5.25 -23.61 2.40
CA ARG A 123 -5.45 -22.96 3.71
C ARG A 123 -4.61 -23.60 4.83
N ALA A 124 -4.38 -24.91 4.77
CA ALA A 124 -3.53 -25.60 5.73
C ALA A 124 -2.05 -25.23 5.56
N GLU A 125 -1.59 -25.12 4.31
CA GLU A 125 -0.24 -24.65 3.95
C GLU A 125 -0.02 -23.19 4.40
N GLU A 126 -0.94 -22.28 4.07
CA GLU A 126 -0.90 -20.87 4.52
C GLU A 126 -0.81 -20.75 6.04
N LYS A 127 -1.63 -21.54 6.77
CA LYS A 127 -1.60 -21.56 8.24
C LYS A 127 -0.25 -22.05 8.77
N HIS A 128 0.36 -23.03 8.12
CA HIS A 128 1.68 -23.53 8.47
C HIS A 128 2.76 -22.47 8.23
N GLU A 129 2.75 -21.80 7.07
CA GLU A 129 3.65 -20.71 6.74
C GLU A 129 3.54 -19.54 7.71
N ILE A 130 2.32 -19.09 8.02
CA ILE A 130 2.08 -18.04 9.02
C ILE A 130 2.65 -18.45 10.38
N SER A 131 2.50 -19.72 10.77
CA SER A 131 3.08 -20.22 12.02
C SER A 131 4.62 -20.22 12.01
N LEU A 132 5.26 -20.55 10.88
CA LEU A 132 6.71 -20.52 10.73
C LEU A 132 7.23 -19.08 10.78
N LEU A 133 6.60 -18.16 10.03
CA LEU A 133 6.96 -16.74 10.03
C LEU A 133 6.79 -16.10 11.41
N LYS A 134 5.77 -16.49 12.18
CA LYS A 134 5.62 -16.03 13.57
C LYS A 134 6.75 -16.53 14.47
N LYS A 135 7.20 -17.77 14.31
CA LYS A 135 8.34 -18.33 15.06
C LYS A 135 9.64 -17.61 14.68
N GLU A 136 9.88 -17.41 13.39
CA GLU A 136 11.05 -16.70 12.88
C GLU A 136 11.09 -15.26 13.37
N LYS A 137 9.97 -14.53 13.31
CA LYS A 137 9.84 -13.18 13.89
C LYS A 137 10.23 -13.17 15.37
N MET A 138 9.75 -14.14 16.15
CA MET A 138 10.09 -14.23 17.57
C MET A 138 11.58 -14.53 17.80
N ASN A 139 12.20 -15.37 16.95
CA ASN A 139 13.63 -15.66 17.03
C ASN A 139 14.48 -14.43 16.66
N LEU A 140 14.09 -13.69 15.62
CA LEU A 140 14.78 -12.46 15.22
C LEU A 140 14.70 -11.39 16.31
N LEU A 141 13.55 -11.24 16.98
CA LEU A 141 13.42 -10.33 18.12
C LEU A 141 14.39 -10.71 19.26
N LYS A 142 14.45 -11.99 19.62
CA LYS A 142 15.41 -12.48 20.64
C LYS A 142 16.87 -12.23 20.24
N LEU A 143 17.20 -12.39 18.96
CA LEU A 143 18.54 -12.13 18.45
C LEU A 143 18.89 -10.64 18.54
N ILE A 144 17.93 -9.76 18.21
CA ILE A 144 18.09 -8.31 18.35
C ILE A 144 18.34 -7.94 19.81
N ASP A 145 17.57 -8.50 20.74
CA ASP A 145 17.74 -8.27 22.18
C ASP A 145 19.13 -8.72 22.65
N LYS A 146 19.56 -9.93 22.29
CA LYS A 146 20.90 -10.44 22.59
C LYS A 146 22.01 -9.54 22.02
N LYS A 147 21.88 -9.10 20.77
CA LYS A 147 22.86 -8.21 20.14
C LYS A 147 22.90 -6.83 20.78
N ASN A 148 21.77 -6.33 21.26
CA ASN A 148 21.72 -5.09 22.03
C ASN A 148 22.41 -5.24 23.40
N GLU A 149 22.22 -6.37 24.09
CA GLU A 149 22.94 -6.68 25.33
C GLU A 149 24.45 -6.76 25.11
N GLU A 150 24.91 -7.48 24.07
CA GLU A 150 26.34 -7.56 23.68
C GLU A 150 26.92 -6.18 23.35
N LYS A 151 26.15 -5.33 22.65
CA LYS A 151 26.56 -3.95 22.36
C LYS A 151 26.75 -3.14 23.63
N ILE A 152 25.82 -3.24 24.58
CA ILE A 152 25.91 -2.51 25.87
C ILE A 152 27.10 -3.02 26.69
N SER A 153 27.34 -4.34 26.73
CA SER A 153 28.48 -4.92 27.44
C SER A 153 29.81 -4.46 26.86
N LEU A 154 29.97 -4.52 25.52
CA LEU A 154 31.18 -4.07 24.82
C LEU A 154 31.41 -2.56 25.01
N GLN A 155 30.35 -1.75 24.96
CA GLN A 155 30.46 -0.32 25.25
C GLN A 155 30.96 -0.06 26.68
N SER A 156 30.50 -0.84 27.65
CA SER A 156 30.98 -0.74 29.03
C SER A 156 32.45 -1.14 29.17
N GLU A 157 32.90 -2.14 28.41
CA GLU A 157 34.29 -2.60 28.41
C GLU A 157 35.22 -1.59 27.74
N VAL A 158 34.81 -1.02 26.61
CA VAL A 158 35.52 0.09 25.95
C VAL A 158 35.64 1.30 26.88
N ALA A 159 34.57 1.64 27.62
CA ALA A 159 34.62 2.72 28.60
C ALA A 159 35.63 2.44 29.72
N LYS A 160 35.69 1.20 30.24
CA LYS A 160 36.69 0.78 31.23
C LYS A 160 38.11 0.84 30.68
N LEU A 161 38.34 0.33 29.47
CA LEU A 161 39.66 0.36 28.83
C LEU A 161 40.15 1.79 28.60
N ARG A 162 39.27 2.70 28.17
CA ARG A 162 39.59 4.12 28.04
C ARG A 162 39.99 4.74 29.38
N LYS A 163 39.29 4.38 30.46
CA LYS A 163 39.61 4.84 31.82
C LYS A 163 40.98 4.32 32.28
N ASN A 164 41.23 3.01 32.15
CA ASN A 164 42.50 2.41 32.54
C ASN A 164 43.67 2.98 31.73
N LEU A 165 43.49 3.19 30.43
CA LEU A 165 44.50 3.84 29.59
C LEU A 165 44.83 5.24 30.09
N ALA A 166 43.82 6.02 30.47
CA ALA A 166 44.03 7.36 31.04
C ALA A 166 44.79 7.31 32.38
N GLU A 167 44.51 6.32 33.23
CA GLU A 167 45.22 6.10 34.50
C GLU A 167 46.69 5.70 34.25
N GLU A 168 46.96 4.80 33.31
CA GLU A 168 48.33 4.42 32.91
C GLU A 168 49.11 5.60 32.32
N TYR A 169 48.48 6.44 31.49
CA TYR A 169 49.10 7.67 30.99
C TYR A 169 49.48 8.61 32.14
N LEU A 170 48.63 8.73 33.17
CA LEU A 170 48.92 9.54 34.34
C LEU A 170 50.08 8.94 35.16
N HIS A 171 50.10 7.62 35.36
CA HIS A 171 51.20 6.92 36.01
C HIS A 171 52.53 7.16 35.30
N TYR A 172 52.56 7.02 33.98
CA TYR A 172 53.76 7.29 33.18
C TYR A 172 54.27 8.73 33.34
N LEU A 173 53.36 9.72 33.35
CA LEU A 173 53.74 11.11 33.59
C LEU A 173 54.37 11.31 34.98
N SER A 174 53.75 10.73 36.01
CA SER A 174 54.26 10.81 37.39
C SER A 174 55.63 10.15 37.53
N GLU A 175 55.83 8.99 36.90
CA GLU A 175 57.09 8.26 36.95
C GLU A 175 58.19 9.02 36.18
N ARG A 176 57.85 9.57 35.00
CA ARG A 176 58.76 10.42 34.22
C ARG A 176 59.23 11.61 35.04
N ASP A 177 58.33 12.26 35.78
CA ASP A 177 58.68 13.42 36.61
C ASP A 177 59.53 13.00 37.84
N ALA A 178 59.24 11.85 38.46
CA ALA A 178 60.09 11.27 39.52
C ALA A 178 61.50 10.90 39.03
N ARG A 179 61.62 10.32 37.82
CA ARG A 179 62.93 10.01 37.20
C ARG A 179 63.75 11.26 36.94
N LYS A 180 63.12 12.37 36.53
CA LYS A 180 63.82 13.65 36.37
C LYS A 180 64.42 14.16 37.68
N ILE A 181 63.67 14.03 38.79
CA ILE A 181 64.14 14.41 40.13
C ILE A 181 65.34 13.53 40.54
N LEU A 182 65.21 12.19 40.40
CA LEU A 182 66.30 11.26 40.73
C LEU A 182 67.58 11.51 39.92
N ILE A 183 67.46 11.84 38.62
CA ILE A 183 68.62 12.17 37.79
C ILE A 183 69.29 13.46 38.29
N ALA A 184 68.52 14.45 38.72
CA ALA A 184 69.08 15.67 39.31
C ALA A 184 69.85 15.35 40.60
N ASP A 185 69.26 14.56 41.51
CA ASP A 185 69.91 14.13 42.76
C ASP A 185 71.18 13.30 42.51
N LEU A 186 71.15 12.40 41.52
CA LEU A 186 72.29 11.54 41.18
C LEU A 186 73.45 12.37 40.61
N ASN A 187 73.16 13.40 39.82
CA ASN A 187 74.15 14.35 39.35
C ASN A 187 74.75 15.14 40.52
N GLU A 188 73.93 15.62 41.46
CA GLU A 188 74.38 16.30 42.70
C GLU A 188 75.36 15.42 43.50
N LEU A 189 75.01 14.14 43.72
CA LEU A 189 75.88 13.18 44.41
C LEU A 189 77.16 12.88 43.64
N ARG A 190 77.11 12.89 42.30
CA ARG A 190 78.28 12.68 41.45
C ARG A 190 79.27 13.83 41.57
N TYR A 191 78.79 15.08 41.64
CA TYR A 191 79.61 16.24 41.96
C TYR A 191 80.25 16.12 43.35
N GLN A 192 79.47 15.76 44.38
CA GLN A 192 79.98 15.55 45.74
C GLN A 192 81.04 14.43 45.83
N ARG A 193 80.89 13.37 45.02
CA ARG A 193 81.84 12.24 44.97
C ARG A 193 83.12 12.59 44.23
N GLU A 194 83.03 13.31 43.13
CA GLU A 194 84.20 13.80 42.40
C GLU A 194 85.03 14.72 43.31
N ASP A 195 84.38 15.58 44.10
CA ASP A 195 85.01 16.42 45.13
C ASP A 195 85.71 15.59 46.22
N MET A 196 85.12 14.48 46.67
CA MET A 196 85.73 13.55 47.64
C MET A 196 86.87 12.70 47.07
N SER A 197 86.81 12.36 45.78
CA SER A 197 87.79 11.48 45.12
C SER A 197 89.15 12.15 44.91
N LEU A 198 89.19 13.48 44.87
CA LEU A 198 90.43 14.26 44.86
C LEU A 198 91.22 14.17 46.17
N ALA A 199 90.66 13.56 47.22
CA ALA A 199 91.24 13.51 48.57
C ALA A 199 91.87 12.17 49.00
N GLN A 200 91.97 11.13 48.14
CA GLN A 200 92.54 9.84 48.56
C GLN A 200 93.57 9.26 47.57
N SER A 201 94.72 8.82 48.10
CA SER A 201 95.78 8.13 47.37
C SER A 201 95.63 6.59 47.46
N PRO A 202 96.13 5.81 46.46
CA PRO A 202 95.79 4.40 46.32
C PRO A 202 96.83 3.47 46.94
N GLY A 203 96.37 2.56 47.81
CA GLY A 203 97.16 1.45 48.35
C GLY A 203 96.93 0.14 47.59
N ILE A 204 98.01 -0.39 47.02
CA ILE A 204 98.14 -1.67 46.32
C ILE A 204 98.09 -2.83 47.33
N TRP A 205 97.33 -3.89 47.07
CA TRP A 205 97.53 -5.20 47.73
C TRP A 205 97.43 -6.35 46.72
N GLY A 206 98.56 -7.03 46.54
CA GLY A 206 98.67 -8.33 45.85
C GLY A 206 97.96 -9.44 46.63
N GLU A 207 97.59 -10.50 45.92
CA GLU A 207 96.75 -11.56 46.44
C GLU A 207 97.47 -12.46 47.46
N ASP A 208 96.88 -12.48 48.67
CA ASP A 208 97.29 -13.21 49.86
C ASP A 208 96.82 -14.69 49.81
N PRO A 209 97.68 -15.68 50.13
CA PRO A 209 97.34 -17.10 50.30
C PRO A 209 96.10 -17.39 51.16
N VAL A 210 95.69 -16.47 52.03
CA VAL A 210 94.44 -16.55 52.81
C VAL A 210 93.20 -16.53 51.91
N LYS A 211 93.19 -15.81 50.77
CA LYS A 211 92.06 -15.78 49.82
C LYS A 211 91.76 -17.15 49.22
N LEU A 212 92.79 -17.90 48.84
CA LEU A 212 92.63 -19.25 48.28
C LEU A 212 92.08 -20.24 49.32
N THR A 213 92.48 -20.08 50.58
CA THR A 213 91.98 -20.90 51.68
C THR A 213 90.50 -20.59 51.98
N LEU A 214 90.12 -19.32 51.91
CA LEU A 214 88.73 -18.86 52.06
C LEU A 214 87.86 -19.37 50.90
N ALA A 215 88.35 -19.32 49.67
CA ALA A 215 87.66 -19.85 48.49
C ALA A 215 87.43 -21.37 48.59
N LEU A 216 88.39 -22.13 49.09
CA LEU A 216 88.26 -23.57 49.30
C LEU A 216 87.23 -23.90 50.40
N LYS A 217 87.16 -23.08 51.46
CA LYS A 217 86.11 -23.24 52.49
C LYS A 217 84.72 -22.89 51.93
N MET A 218 84.61 -21.86 51.11
CA MET A 218 83.35 -21.43 50.48
C MET A 218 82.82 -22.51 49.53
N THR A 219 83.68 -23.05 48.66
CA THR A 219 83.32 -24.13 47.72
C THR A 219 82.85 -25.40 48.43
N ARG A 220 83.41 -25.73 49.60
CA ARG A 220 82.92 -26.86 50.43
C ARG A 220 81.55 -26.61 51.06
N GLN A 221 81.24 -25.38 51.45
CA GLN A 221 79.91 -25.01 51.97
C GLN A 221 78.86 -24.95 50.85
N ASP A 222 79.25 -24.46 49.68
CA ASP A 222 78.36 -24.43 48.51
C ASP A 222 78.06 -25.85 48.02
N LEU A 223 79.02 -26.77 48.09
CA LEU A 223 78.79 -28.19 47.82
C LEU A 223 77.76 -28.80 48.78
N THR A 224 77.85 -28.54 50.09
CA THR A 224 76.84 -29.08 51.04
C THR A 224 75.47 -28.43 50.86
N ARG A 225 75.42 -27.14 50.54
CA ARG A 225 74.16 -26.44 50.23
C ARG A 225 73.50 -27.03 48.99
N THR A 226 74.25 -27.17 47.90
CA THR A 226 73.74 -27.75 46.65
C THR A 226 73.33 -29.22 46.83
N GLN A 227 74.05 -30.01 47.64
CA GLN A 227 73.66 -31.38 47.95
C GLN A 227 72.35 -31.46 48.75
N MET A 228 72.11 -30.52 49.68
CA MET A 228 70.86 -30.42 50.44
C MET A 228 69.70 -29.96 49.56
N GLU A 229 69.91 -28.98 48.68
CA GLU A 229 68.93 -28.54 47.70
C GLU A 229 68.57 -29.67 46.72
N LEU A 230 69.57 -30.43 46.26
CA LEU A 230 69.38 -31.61 45.41
C LEU A 230 68.55 -32.69 46.12
N ASN A 231 68.83 -32.95 47.40
CA ASN A 231 68.06 -33.92 48.19
C ASN A 231 66.63 -33.43 48.47
N THR A 232 66.44 -32.12 48.67
CA THR A 232 65.12 -31.50 48.85
C THR A 232 64.31 -31.55 47.55
N MET A 233 64.95 -31.28 46.40
CA MET A 233 64.36 -31.44 45.07
C MET A 233 64.00 -32.90 44.80
N LYS A 234 64.89 -33.85 45.09
CA LYS A 234 64.59 -35.28 44.96
C LYS A 234 63.43 -35.73 45.86
N ALA A 235 63.27 -35.13 47.04
CA ALA A 235 62.17 -35.43 47.95
C ALA A 235 60.83 -34.81 47.51
N ASN A 236 60.85 -33.59 46.94
CA ASN A 236 59.64 -32.91 46.47
C ASN A 236 59.12 -33.47 45.14
N PHE A 237 59.99 -34.07 44.32
CA PHE A 237 59.67 -34.52 42.96
C PHE A 237 59.89 -36.02 42.74
N GLY A 238 59.90 -36.81 43.82
CA GLY A 238 60.09 -38.26 43.82
C GLY A 238 58.90 -39.09 43.30
N ASP A 239 58.08 -38.53 42.40
CA ASP A 239 57.19 -39.29 41.50
C ASP A 239 55.73 -39.54 41.92
N VAL A 240 54.99 -38.50 42.37
CA VAL A 240 53.51 -38.49 42.31
C VAL A 240 53.01 -37.05 42.11
N VAL A 241 52.25 -36.78 41.05
CA VAL A 241 51.39 -35.59 40.99
C VAL A 241 50.33 -35.78 42.08
N PRO A 242 50.24 -34.91 43.10
CA PRO A 242 49.24 -35.06 44.15
C PRO A 242 47.89 -35.33 43.50
N ARG A 243 47.22 -36.42 43.90
CA ARG A 243 46.00 -36.91 43.24
C ARG A 243 44.95 -35.81 43.02
N ARG A 244 44.89 -34.85 43.95
CA ARG A 244 44.09 -33.63 43.85
C ARG A 244 44.43 -32.78 42.61
N ASP A 245 45.70 -32.56 42.33
CA ASP A 245 46.17 -31.73 41.21
C ASP A 245 45.99 -32.47 39.88
N PHE A 246 46.14 -33.80 39.88
CA PHE A 246 45.81 -34.63 38.72
C PHE A 246 44.31 -34.63 38.43
N GLU A 247 43.47 -34.88 39.43
CA GLU A 247 42.00 -34.83 39.29
C GLU A 247 41.53 -33.42 38.89
N MET A 248 42.18 -32.37 39.41
CA MET A 248 41.92 -30.99 39.00
C MET A 248 42.31 -30.75 37.54
N GLN A 249 43.51 -31.18 37.11
CA GLN A 249 43.93 -31.04 35.72
C GLN A 249 43.09 -31.87 34.75
N GLU A 250 42.72 -33.10 35.14
CA GLU A 250 41.84 -33.96 34.35
C GLU A 250 40.46 -33.31 34.17
N LYS A 251 39.93 -32.70 35.25
CA LYS A 251 38.69 -31.92 35.16
C LYS A 251 38.86 -30.72 34.24
N THR A 252 39.94 -29.94 34.38
CA THR A 252 40.17 -28.79 33.48
C THR A 252 40.33 -29.21 32.02
N ASN A 253 40.97 -30.35 31.73
CA ASN A 253 41.09 -30.85 30.36
C ASN A 253 39.74 -31.31 29.81
N LYS A 254 38.88 -31.94 30.63
CA LYS A 254 37.51 -32.27 30.24
C LYS A 254 36.68 -31.02 29.96
N ASP A 255 36.73 -30.03 30.85
CA ASP A 255 36.02 -28.76 30.68
C ASP A 255 36.51 -28.02 29.40
N LEU A 256 37.82 -28.01 29.14
CA LEU A 256 38.40 -27.42 27.92
C LEU A 256 38.02 -28.19 26.66
N GLN A 257 37.93 -29.52 26.73
CA GLN A 257 37.50 -30.35 25.60
C GLN A 257 36.03 -30.06 25.25
N GLU A 258 35.15 -29.97 26.25
CA GLU A 258 33.75 -29.59 26.05
C GLU A 258 33.64 -28.16 25.46
N GLN A 259 34.47 -27.22 25.91
CA GLN A 259 34.54 -25.88 25.33
C GLN A 259 35.00 -25.89 23.87
N LEU A 260 35.97 -26.74 23.51
CA LEU A 260 36.41 -26.88 22.12
C LEU A 260 35.34 -27.49 21.23
N ASP A 261 34.62 -28.50 21.72
CA ASP A 261 33.56 -29.16 20.96
C ASP A 261 32.35 -28.23 20.76
N THR A 262 31.99 -27.45 21.78
CA THR A 262 30.94 -26.41 21.66
C THR A 262 31.34 -25.30 20.70
N LEU A 263 32.59 -24.83 20.76
CA LEU A 263 33.10 -23.82 19.84
C LEU A 263 33.12 -24.33 18.39
N ARG A 264 33.55 -25.59 18.17
CA ARG A 264 33.54 -26.22 16.85
C ARG A 264 32.13 -26.31 16.27
N ALA A 265 31.15 -26.73 17.07
CA ALA A 265 29.75 -26.77 16.64
C ALA A 265 29.23 -25.37 16.23
N SER A 266 29.54 -24.34 17.03
CA SER A 266 29.15 -22.97 16.70
C SER A 266 29.81 -22.44 15.43
N TYR A 267 31.06 -22.83 15.16
CA TYR A 267 31.76 -22.45 13.93
C TYR A 267 31.14 -23.10 12.69
N GLU A 268 30.79 -24.39 12.77
CA GLU A 268 30.10 -25.09 11.68
C GLU A 268 28.72 -24.49 11.39
N GLU A 269 28.00 -24.02 12.43
CA GLU A 269 26.72 -23.33 12.28
C GLU A 269 26.90 -21.99 11.54
N VAL A 270 27.84 -21.15 11.98
CA VAL A 270 28.15 -19.87 11.34
C VAL A 270 28.62 -20.07 9.89
N HIS A 271 29.40 -21.11 9.61
CA HIS A 271 29.82 -21.43 8.24
C HIS A 271 28.62 -21.74 7.33
N LYS A 272 27.65 -22.52 7.82
CA LYS A 272 26.42 -22.83 7.06
C LYS A 272 25.57 -21.59 6.83
N GLU A 273 25.41 -20.73 7.85
CA GLU A 273 24.71 -19.45 7.70
C GLU A 273 25.38 -18.55 6.66
N HIS A 274 26.71 -18.49 6.67
CA HIS A 274 27.47 -17.72 5.68
C HIS A 274 27.27 -18.25 4.26
N GLU A 275 27.26 -19.57 4.07
CA GLU A 275 27.04 -20.20 2.77
C GLU A 275 25.62 -19.92 2.24
N ILE A 276 24.60 -20.02 3.11
CA ILE A 276 23.22 -19.66 2.76
C ILE A 276 23.11 -18.16 2.42
N LEU A 277 23.75 -17.30 3.19
CA LEU A 277 23.75 -15.85 2.95
C LEU A 277 24.42 -15.51 1.61
N MET A 278 25.48 -16.23 1.24
CA MET A 278 26.13 -16.10 -0.07
C MET A 278 25.21 -16.52 -1.22
N GLN A 279 24.47 -17.61 -1.06
CA GLN A 279 23.49 -18.02 -2.07
C GLN A 279 22.38 -16.98 -2.25
N LEU A 280 21.85 -16.42 -1.15
CA LEU A 280 20.85 -15.35 -1.17
C LEU A 280 21.38 -14.05 -1.79
N HIS A 281 22.64 -13.69 -1.52
CA HIS A 281 23.27 -12.54 -2.14
C HIS A 281 23.37 -12.72 -3.67
N MET A 282 23.80 -13.90 -4.11
CA MET A 282 23.89 -14.23 -5.53
C MET A 282 22.54 -14.24 -6.24
N SER A 283 21.46 -14.70 -5.60
CA SER A 283 20.12 -14.63 -6.19
C SER A 283 19.61 -13.18 -6.28
N THR A 284 19.83 -12.38 -5.23
CA THR A 284 19.42 -10.97 -5.19
C THR A 284 20.14 -10.15 -6.27
N LEU A 285 21.43 -10.43 -6.54
CA LEU A 285 22.17 -9.80 -7.63
C LEU A 285 21.58 -10.13 -9.00
N LYS A 286 21.17 -11.40 -9.22
CA LYS A 286 20.52 -11.81 -10.47
C LYS A 286 19.17 -11.11 -10.68
N GLU A 287 18.35 -11.02 -9.64
CA GLU A 287 17.07 -10.31 -9.68
C GLU A 287 17.26 -8.83 -10.04
N ARG A 288 18.24 -8.17 -9.41
CA ARG A 288 18.60 -6.78 -9.73
C ARG A 288 18.96 -6.62 -11.21
N ASP A 289 19.78 -7.51 -11.75
CA ASP A 289 20.24 -7.42 -13.15
C ASP A 289 19.10 -7.69 -14.14
N GLN A 290 18.16 -8.58 -13.78
CA GLN A 290 16.92 -8.80 -14.54
C GLN A 290 16.06 -7.53 -14.56
N PHE A 291 15.76 -6.94 -13.40
CA PHE A 291 14.97 -5.72 -13.33
C PHE A 291 15.64 -4.55 -14.07
N PHE A 292 16.97 -4.43 -14.01
CA PHE A 292 17.69 -3.42 -14.78
C PHE A 292 17.51 -3.61 -16.29
N SER A 293 17.53 -4.86 -16.75
CA SER A 293 17.32 -5.19 -18.16
C SER A 293 15.90 -4.89 -18.62
N GLU A 294 14.89 -5.27 -17.82
CA GLU A 294 13.46 -4.97 -18.08
C GLU A 294 13.20 -3.47 -18.13
N LEU A 295 13.76 -2.69 -17.19
CA LEU A 295 13.64 -1.23 -17.20
C LEU A 295 14.23 -0.61 -18.46
N GLN A 296 15.39 -1.11 -18.92
CA GLN A 296 16.00 -0.62 -20.16
C GLN A 296 15.16 -0.98 -21.39
N GLU A 297 14.52 -2.15 -21.40
CA GLU A 297 13.61 -2.56 -22.46
C GLU A 297 12.36 -1.68 -22.50
N ILE A 298 11.72 -1.44 -21.35
CA ILE A 298 10.56 -0.54 -21.22
C ILE A 298 10.92 0.88 -21.70
N GLN A 299 12.09 1.39 -21.33
CA GLN A 299 12.54 2.71 -21.79
C GLN A 299 12.72 2.78 -23.31
N ARG A 300 13.12 1.67 -23.96
CA ARG A 300 13.27 1.61 -25.41
C ARG A 300 11.94 1.48 -26.14
N THR A 301 10.96 0.80 -25.53
CA THR A 301 9.66 0.53 -26.15
C THR A 301 8.61 1.60 -25.83
N SER A 302 8.84 2.45 -24.83
CA SER A 302 7.91 3.51 -24.46
C SER A 302 7.99 4.68 -25.45
N THR A 303 6.83 5.14 -25.93
CA THR A 303 6.74 6.46 -26.57
C THR A 303 7.16 7.53 -25.56
N PRO A 304 8.07 8.46 -25.91
CA PRO A 304 8.47 9.53 -24.99
C PRO A 304 7.25 10.34 -24.56
N ARG A 305 7.17 10.65 -23.26
CA ARG A 305 6.09 11.46 -22.68
C ARG A 305 6.02 12.81 -23.41
N PRO A 306 4.82 13.34 -23.73
CA PRO A 306 4.69 14.64 -24.36
C PRO A 306 5.40 15.74 -23.56
N ASP A 307 6.03 16.66 -24.27
CA ASP A 307 6.64 17.85 -23.68
C ASP A 307 5.58 18.94 -23.49
N TRP A 308 4.99 18.97 -22.30
CA TRP A 308 3.89 19.87 -21.93
C TRP A 308 4.29 21.34 -21.83
N THR A 309 5.58 21.66 -21.79
CA THR A 309 6.06 23.05 -21.78
C THR A 309 5.69 23.78 -23.09
N LYS A 310 5.56 23.04 -24.20
CA LYS A 310 5.15 23.59 -25.50
C LYS A 310 3.71 24.11 -25.52
N CYS A 311 2.88 23.67 -24.59
CA CYS A 311 1.48 24.09 -24.51
C CYS A 311 1.35 25.52 -23.95
N GLU A 312 2.36 26.02 -23.23
CA GLU A 312 2.38 27.39 -22.67
C GLU A 312 2.19 28.47 -23.74
N ASP A 313 2.78 28.26 -24.93
CA ASP A 313 2.74 29.21 -26.05
C ASP A 313 1.47 29.10 -26.91
N VAL A 314 0.75 27.99 -26.81
CA VAL A 314 -0.40 27.67 -27.68
C VAL A 314 -1.74 27.96 -26.99
N VAL A 315 -1.80 27.80 -25.67
CA VAL A 315 -3.03 28.00 -24.91
C VAL A 315 -3.32 29.49 -24.72
N ALA A 316 -4.57 29.87 -24.98
CA ALA A 316 -5.01 31.25 -24.79
C ALA A 316 -4.87 31.65 -23.31
N GLY A 317 -4.22 32.79 -23.04
CA GLY A 317 -3.89 33.25 -21.68
C GLY A 317 -2.44 32.98 -21.26
N GLY A 318 -1.64 32.34 -22.10
CA GLY A 318 -0.18 32.23 -21.93
C GLY A 318 0.27 31.28 -20.81
N PRO A 319 1.56 31.35 -20.39
CA PRO A 319 2.17 30.38 -19.49
C PRO A 319 1.52 30.36 -18.10
N GLU A 320 1.11 31.52 -17.58
CA GLU A 320 0.47 31.63 -16.26
C GLU A 320 -0.86 30.87 -16.22
N ARG A 321 -1.68 30.98 -17.27
CA ARG A 321 -2.94 30.24 -17.37
C ARG A 321 -2.70 28.75 -17.57
N TRP A 322 -1.72 28.37 -18.38
CA TRP A 322 -1.36 26.95 -18.53
C TRP A 322 -0.87 26.34 -17.22
N GLN A 323 -0.06 27.07 -16.44
CA GLN A 323 0.42 26.59 -15.16
C GLN A 323 -0.74 26.37 -14.17
N MET A 324 -1.70 27.29 -14.11
CA MET A 324 -2.93 27.09 -13.31
C MET A 324 -3.74 25.88 -13.79
N LEU A 325 -3.89 25.70 -15.10
CA LEU A 325 -4.63 24.58 -15.66
C LEU A 325 -3.94 23.23 -15.48
N ALA A 326 -2.61 23.22 -15.43
CA ALA A 326 -1.78 22.02 -15.34
C ALA A 326 -1.46 21.59 -13.91
N GLU A 327 -1.65 22.48 -12.93
CA GLU A 327 -1.33 22.23 -11.54
C GLU A 327 -2.07 20.98 -11.00
N GLY A 328 -1.33 20.08 -10.38
CA GLY A 328 -1.86 18.85 -9.78
C GLY A 328 -2.32 17.77 -10.77
N LYS A 329 -2.25 18.00 -12.09
CA LYS A 329 -2.77 17.06 -13.10
C LYS A 329 -1.72 16.09 -13.63
N ASN A 330 -2.16 14.87 -13.92
CA ASN A 330 -1.35 13.88 -14.59
C ASN A 330 -1.33 14.12 -16.12
N SER A 331 -0.43 13.43 -16.84
CA SER A 331 -0.27 13.64 -18.28
C SER A 331 -1.47 13.22 -19.13
N ASP A 332 -2.36 12.37 -18.62
CA ASP A 332 -3.58 11.97 -19.32
C ASP A 332 -4.64 13.08 -19.18
N GLN A 333 -4.85 13.55 -17.95
CA GLN A 333 -5.68 14.71 -17.63
C GLN A 333 -5.25 15.99 -18.36
N LEU A 334 -3.93 16.18 -18.59
CA LEU A 334 -3.44 17.31 -19.40
C LEU A 334 -3.83 17.22 -20.87
N VAL A 335 -4.03 16.02 -21.41
CA VAL A 335 -4.57 15.84 -22.76
C VAL A 335 -6.00 16.36 -22.81
N ASP A 336 -6.84 15.99 -21.84
CA ASP A 336 -8.23 16.42 -21.79
C ASP A 336 -8.36 17.94 -21.69
N VAL A 337 -7.56 18.56 -20.82
CA VAL A 337 -7.48 20.01 -20.68
C VAL A 337 -7.07 20.66 -22.00
N LEU A 338 -6.08 20.12 -22.70
CA LEU A 338 -5.64 20.66 -23.98
C LEU A 338 -6.72 20.52 -25.08
N LEU A 339 -7.39 19.37 -25.13
CA LEU A 339 -8.50 19.12 -26.07
C LEU A 339 -9.66 20.09 -25.83
N GLU A 340 -9.98 20.38 -24.56
CA GLU A 340 -10.99 21.35 -24.18
C GLU A 340 -10.62 22.78 -24.57
N GLU A 341 -9.36 23.18 -24.36
CA GLU A 341 -8.89 24.52 -24.74
C GLU A 341 -8.89 24.72 -26.27
N ILE A 342 -8.42 23.73 -27.02
CA ILE A 342 -8.46 23.76 -28.50
C ILE A 342 -9.91 23.76 -28.97
N GLY A 343 -10.76 22.90 -28.41
CA GLY A 343 -12.18 22.80 -28.74
C GLY A 343 -12.92 24.11 -28.47
N SER A 344 -12.66 24.74 -27.31
CA SER A 344 -13.21 26.04 -26.92
C SER A 344 -12.79 27.17 -27.86
N GLY A 345 -11.53 27.17 -28.31
CA GLY A 345 -11.03 28.11 -29.32
C GLY A 345 -11.78 27.95 -30.65
N LEU A 346 -11.87 26.72 -31.16
CA LEU A 346 -12.56 26.40 -32.42
C LEU A 346 -14.06 26.72 -32.36
N LEU A 347 -14.73 26.48 -31.23
CA LEU A 347 -16.13 26.87 -31.05
C LEU A 347 -16.33 28.37 -31.12
N ARG A 348 -15.42 29.17 -30.52
CA ARG A 348 -15.52 30.64 -30.56
C ARG A 348 -15.34 31.20 -31.98
N GLU A 349 -14.51 30.58 -32.80
CA GLU A 349 -14.31 30.97 -34.19
C GLU A 349 -15.52 30.60 -35.08
N LYS A 350 -16.23 29.51 -34.77
CA LYS A 350 -17.36 29.03 -35.56
C LYS A 350 -18.60 29.92 -35.38
N GLU A 351 -19.05 30.56 -36.46
CA GLU A 351 -20.26 31.41 -36.44
C GLU A 351 -21.56 30.61 -36.62
N PHE A 352 -21.52 29.53 -37.40
CA PHE A 352 -22.69 28.71 -37.69
C PHE A 352 -22.36 27.21 -37.57
N PHE A 353 -23.32 26.45 -37.04
CA PHE A 353 -23.31 24.99 -37.04
C PHE A 353 -24.11 24.46 -38.24
N PRO A 354 -23.58 23.44 -38.95
CA PRO A 354 -24.40 22.71 -39.91
C PRO A 354 -25.42 21.85 -39.15
N GLY A 355 -26.67 21.91 -39.57
CA GLY A 355 -27.73 21.03 -39.06
C GLY A 355 -27.39 19.56 -39.32
N LEU A 356 -27.74 18.70 -38.36
CA LEU A 356 -27.48 17.27 -38.41
C LEU A 356 -28.49 16.53 -39.29
N GLY A 357 -29.66 17.14 -39.55
CA GLY A 357 -30.76 16.58 -40.32
C GLY A 357 -31.77 15.78 -39.51
N TYR A 358 -32.66 15.07 -40.22
CA TYR A 358 -33.85 14.41 -39.64
C TYR A 358 -33.74 12.88 -39.47
N GLY A 359 -32.52 12.35 -39.47
CA GLY A 359 -32.29 10.91 -39.28
C GLY A 359 -32.76 10.39 -37.93
N GLU A 360 -33.17 9.12 -37.85
CA GLU A 360 -33.64 8.50 -36.60
C GLU A 360 -32.56 8.46 -35.52
N ALA A 361 -31.28 8.33 -35.90
CA ALA A 361 -30.13 8.36 -35.00
C ALA A 361 -29.84 9.74 -34.40
N ILE A 362 -30.47 10.80 -34.91
CA ILE A 362 -30.28 12.17 -34.42
C ILE A 362 -31.35 12.47 -33.37
N PRO A 363 -30.96 12.94 -32.17
CA PRO A 363 -31.91 13.32 -31.14
C PRO A 363 -32.89 14.38 -31.60
N ALA A 364 -34.16 14.27 -31.18
CA ALA A 364 -35.25 15.14 -31.64
C ALA A 364 -34.94 16.64 -31.48
N PHE A 365 -34.32 17.03 -30.35
CA PHE A 365 -33.93 18.41 -30.04
C PHE A 365 -32.82 18.99 -30.95
N LEU A 366 -32.19 18.15 -31.80
CA LEU A 366 -31.19 18.58 -32.79
C LEU A 366 -31.66 18.38 -34.23
N ARG A 367 -32.88 17.86 -34.47
CA ARG A 367 -33.36 17.58 -35.83
C ARG A 367 -33.66 18.89 -36.56
N PHE A 368 -32.70 19.33 -37.34
CA PHE A 368 -32.76 20.56 -38.11
C PHE A 368 -31.95 20.42 -39.40
N ASP A 369 -32.51 20.90 -40.50
CA ASP A 369 -31.78 21.10 -41.76
C ASP A 369 -31.50 22.59 -41.95
N GLY A 370 -30.23 22.92 -42.17
CA GLY A 370 -29.80 24.29 -42.45
C GLY A 370 -28.58 24.73 -41.63
N LEU A 371 -28.34 26.04 -41.58
CA LEU A 371 -27.31 26.64 -40.75
C LEU A 371 -27.93 27.20 -39.48
N VAL A 372 -27.31 26.88 -38.35
CA VAL A 372 -27.75 27.29 -37.01
C VAL A 372 -26.73 28.25 -36.43
N GLU A 373 -27.15 29.42 -35.99
CA GLU A 373 -26.24 30.42 -35.41
C GLU A 373 -25.63 29.92 -34.10
N ASN A 374 -24.32 30.08 -33.95
CA ASN A 374 -23.63 29.85 -32.68
C ASN A 374 -23.79 31.08 -31.78
N LYS A 375 -24.45 30.93 -30.63
CA LYS A 375 -24.69 32.03 -29.68
C LYS A 375 -23.47 32.42 -28.84
N LYS A 376 -22.38 31.62 -28.90
CA LYS A 376 -21.07 31.89 -28.24
C LYS A 376 -21.16 32.31 -26.75
N PRO A 377 -21.89 31.57 -25.90
CA PRO A 377 -21.93 31.84 -24.46
C PRO A 377 -20.57 31.60 -23.81
N SER A 378 -20.33 32.21 -22.64
CA SER A 378 -19.20 31.82 -21.81
C SER A 378 -19.46 30.46 -21.14
N LYS A 379 -18.39 29.79 -20.67
CA LYS A 379 -18.52 28.51 -19.93
C LYS A 379 -19.46 28.65 -18.73
N LYS A 380 -19.34 29.76 -18.00
CA LYS A 380 -20.19 30.10 -16.85
C LYS A 380 -21.66 30.24 -17.23
N ASP A 381 -21.96 30.95 -18.34
CA ASP A 381 -23.35 31.11 -18.79
C ASP A 381 -23.99 29.77 -19.15
N VAL A 382 -23.22 28.84 -19.75
CA VAL A 382 -23.68 27.47 -20.02
C VAL A 382 -23.97 26.75 -18.70
N VAL A 383 -23.05 26.76 -17.74
CA VAL A 383 -23.26 26.14 -16.42
C VAL A 383 -24.51 26.68 -15.73
N ASP A 384 -24.68 28.00 -15.67
CA ASP A 384 -25.82 28.63 -15.01
C ASP A 384 -27.14 28.23 -15.69
N LEU A 385 -27.15 28.17 -17.03
CA LEU A 385 -28.30 27.71 -17.79
C LEU A 385 -28.63 26.23 -17.53
N LEU A 386 -27.63 25.36 -17.44
CA LEU A 386 -27.80 23.94 -17.11
C LEU A 386 -28.32 23.75 -15.68
N LYS A 387 -27.82 24.54 -14.72
CA LYS A 387 -28.32 24.54 -13.34
C LYS A 387 -29.78 24.97 -13.27
N ASP A 388 -30.16 25.99 -14.03
CA ASP A 388 -31.55 26.44 -14.10
C ASP A 388 -32.45 25.38 -14.76
N ALA A 389 -32.00 24.72 -15.83
CA ALA A 389 -32.71 23.61 -16.45
C ALA A 389 -32.95 22.47 -15.45
N TRP A 390 -31.94 22.09 -14.68
CA TRP A 390 -32.10 21.07 -13.63
C TRP A 390 -33.06 21.50 -12.52
N LYS A 391 -32.99 22.75 -12.05
CA LYS A 391 -33.92 23.27 -11.03
C LYS A 391 -35.36 23.21 -11.51
N GLU A 392 -35.62 23.59 -12.76
CA GLU A 392 -36.97 23.52 -13.33
C GLU A 392 -37.41 22.06 -13.51
N ARG A 393 -36.53 21.18 -13.98
CA ARG A 393 -36.83 19.74 -14.14
C ARG A 393 -37.21 19.07 -12.82
N LEU A 394 -36.50 19.40 -11.74
CA LEU A 394 -36.77 18.83 -10.42
C LEU A 394 -38.06 19.38 -9.78
N ALA A 395 -38.57 20.51 -10.26
CA ALA A 395 -39.82 21.11 -9.79
C ALA A 395 -41.04 20.67 -10.61
N GLU A 396 -40.85 20.12 -11.81
CA GLU A 396 -41.92 19.76 -12.74
C GLU A 396 -42.46 18.36 -12.46
N GLU A 397 -43.80 18.25 -12.30
CA GLU A 397 -44.47 16.97 -12.01
C GLU A 397 -44.71 16.12 -13.27
N GLN A 398 -44.64 16.74 -14.47
CA GLN A 398 -44.94 16.09 -15.75
C GLN A 398 -43.71 15.38 -16.35
N LYS A 399 -43.87 14.07 -16.60
CA LYS A 399 -42.82 13.19 -17.12
C LYS A 399 -42.80 13.15 -18.64
N GLU A 400 -42.46 14.26 -19.28
CA GLU A 400 -41.93 14.18 -20.66
C GLU A 400 -40.49 13.67 -20.66
N THR A 401 -39.97 13.23 -21.81
CA THR A 401 -38.58 12.75 -21.86
C THR A 401 -37.60 13.90 -21.63
N PHE A 402 -36.44 13.63 -21.01
CA PHE A 402 -35.47 14.69 -20.72
C PHE A 402 -35.06 15.55 -21.93
N PRO A 403 -34.82 14.97 -23.13
CA PRO A 403 -34.49 15.78 -24.31
C PRO A 403 -35.63 16.69 -24.76
N ASP A 404 -36.89 16.22 -24.66
CA ASP A 404 -38.07 17.02 -25.00
C ASP A 404 -38.24 18.17 -23.98
N PHE A 405 -38.09 17.86 -22.69
CA PHE A 405 -38.07 18.85 -21.62
C PHE A 405 -37.03 19.94 -21.86
N PHE A 406 -35.80 19.53 -22.19
CA PHE A 406 -34.73 20.48 -22.39
C PHE A 406 -35.01 21.42 -23.57
N PHE A 407 -35.55 20.90 -24.67
CA PHE A 407 -35.92 21.72 -25.80
C PHE A 407 -37.07 22.69 -25.45
N ASN A 408 -38.11 22.21 -24.76
CA ASN A 408 -39.23 23.04 -24.28
C ASN A 408 -38.75 24.13 -23.30
N PHE A 409 -37.77 23.82 -22.45
CA PHE A 409 -37.12 24.79 -21.57
C PHE A 409 -36.44 25.91 -22.37
N LEU A 410 -35.71 25.56 -23.44
CA LEU A 410 -35.06 26.55 -24.31
C LEU A 410 -36.09 27.40 -25.07
N GLU A 411 -37.19 26.81 -25.54
CA GLU A 411 -38.30 27.56 -26.16
C GLU A 411 -38.94 28.54 -25.18
N ARG A 412 -39.16 28.13 -23.92
CA ARG A 412 -39.69 29.01 -22.86
C ARG A 412 -38.72 30.15 -22.52
N ARG A 413 -37.42 29.88 -22.44
CA ARG A 413 -36.38 30.85 -22.03
C ARG A 413 -36.01 31.85 -23.13
N PHE A 414 -35.80 31.36 -24.35
CA PHE A 414 -35.24 32.15 -25.46
C PHE A 414 -36.21 32.38 -26.61
N GLY A 415 -37.37 31.74 -26.59
CA GLY A 415 -38.36 31.79 -27.65
C GLY A 415 -38.11 30.75 -28.75
N PRO A 416 -39.14 30.41 -29.53
CA PRO A 416 -39.09 29.33 -30.54
C PRO A 416 -38.13 29.62 -31.71
N SER A 417 -37.81 30.89 -31.98
CA SER A 417 -36.87 31.27 -33.03
C SER A 417 -35.41 30.94 -32.68
N ASP A 418 -35.03 31.11 -31.42
CA ASP A 418 -33.65 30.96 -30.97
C ASP A 418 -33.40 29.64 -30.22
N ALA A 419 -34.45 28.90 -29.84
CA ALA A 419 -34.34 27.64 -29.11
C ALA A 419 -33.43 26.62 -29.80
N MET A 420 -33.58 26.44 -31.12
CA MET A 420 -32.73 25.53 -31.90
C MET A 420 -31.27 26.00 -31.93
N ALA A 421 -31.04 27.32 -32.02
CA ALA A 421 -29.70 27.89 -31.98
C ALA A 421 -29.01 27.67 -30.62
N TRP A 422 -29.76 27.86 -29.54
CA TRP A 422 -29.29 27.53 -28.20
C TRP A 422 -29.09 26.02 -28.00
N ALA A 423 -29.96 25.17 -28.54
CA ALA A 423 -29.82 23.73 -28.43
C ALA A 423 -28.50 23.24 -29.04
N TYR A 424 -28.18 23.65 -30.28
CA TYR A 424 -26.90 23.35 -30.92
C TYR A 424 -25.72 23.95 -30.18
N THR A 425 -25.84 25.21 -29.75
CA THR A 425 -24.76 25.90 -29.05
C THR A 425 -24.43 25.19 -27.73
N ILE A 426 -25.42 24.88 -26.91
CA ILE A 426 -25.22 24.19 -25.63
C ILE A 426 -24.71 22.77 -25.87
N PHE A 427 -25.30 22.05 -26.83
CA PHE A 427 -24.89 20.69 -27.16
C PHE A 427 -23.41 20.59 -27.55
N GLU A 428 -22.93 21.50 -28.40
CA GLU A 428 -21.52 21.52 -28.79
C GLU A 428 -20.61 21.96 -27.63
N ASN A 429 -21.07 22.85 -26.73
CA ASN A 429 -20.30 23.23 -25.54
C ASN A 429 -20.15 22.04 -24.56
N ILE A 430 -21.24 21.40 -24.15
CA ILE A 430 -21.20 20.29 -23.19
C ILE A 430 -20.49 19.04 -23.74
N LYS A 431 -20.43 18.91 -25.07
CA LYS A 431 -19.67 17.86 -25.76
C LYS A 431 -18.16 18.09 -25.73
N ILE A 432 -17.68 19.31 -25.49
CA ILE A 432 -16.24 19.58 -25.41
C ILE A 432 -15.75 19.47 -23.97
N PHE A 433 -16.47 20.07 -23.02
CA PHE A 433 -16.06 20.17 -21.61
C PHE A 433 -16.40 18.92 -20.80
N HIS A 434 -15.65 17.84 -21.00
CA HIS A 434 -15.83 16.57 -20.29
C HIS A 434 -15.32 16.62 -18.84
N SER A 435 -14.34 17.49 -18.57
CA SER A 435 -13.80 17.75 -17.25
C SER A 435 -14.81 18.41 -16.32
N ASN A 436 -15.85 19.06 -16.88
CA ASN A 436 -16.93 19.62 -16.08
C ASN A 436 -17.98 18.56 -15.78
N GLU A 437 -18.08 18.21 -14.51
CA GLU A 437 -18.98 17.18 -14.01
C GLU A 437 -20.45 17.46 -14.40
N LEU A 438 -20.93 18.69 -14.18
CA LEU A 438 -22.30 19.09 -14.52
C LEU A 438 -22.56 18.95 -16.03
N MET A 439 -21.64 19.43 -16.88
CA MET A 439 -21.79 19.35 -18.33
C MET A 439 -21.73 17.90 -18.83
N SER A 440 -20.79 17.12 -18.33
CA SER A 440 -20.61 15.71 -18.67
C SER A 440 -21.84 14.87 -18.28
N GLN A 441 -22.38 15.10 -17.09
CA GLN A 441 -23.61 14.45 -16.64
C GLN A 441 -24.82 14.89 -17.46
N PHE A 442 -24.98 16.19 -17.71
CA PHE A 442 -26.06 16.72 -18.53
C PHE A 442 -26.03 16.11 -19.94
N TYR A 443 -24.85 16.07 -20.56
CA TYR A 443 -24.65 15.44 -21.86
C TYR A 443 -24.98 13.95 -21.84
N ALA A 444 -24.57 13.21 -20.80
CA ALA A 444 -24.87 11.79 -20.67
C ALA A 444 -26.38 11.52 -20.56
N VAL A 445 -27.12 12.35 -19.82
CA VAL A 445 -28.59 12.24 -19.71
C VAL A 445 -29.27 12.62 -21.02
N LEU A 446 -28.84 13.71 -21.64
CA LEU A 446 -29.38 14.20 -22.92
C LEU A 446 -29.19 13.17 -24.05
N MET A 447 -28.08 12.44 -24.05
CA MET A 447 -27.79 11.37 -25.01
C MET A 447 -28.38 10.01 -24.62
N GLY A 448 -29.13 9.91 -23.53
CA GLY A 448 -29.73 8.66 -23.04
C GLY A 448 -28.72 7.63 -22.54
N LYS A 449 -27.47 8.04 -22.30
CA LYS A 449 -26.41 7.18 -21.72
C LYS A 449 -26.57 7.01 -20.22
N ARG A 450 -27.28 7.93 -19.56
CA ARG A 450 -27.61 7.90 -18.13
C ARG A 450 -29.05 8.36 -17.91
N SER A 451 -29.68 7.85 -16.86
CA SER A 451 -31.01 8.27 -16.41
C SER A 451 -30.90 9.50 -15.52
N GLU A 452 -31.98 10.28 -15.46
CA GLU A 452 -32.11 11.44 -14.58
C GLU A 452 -31.97 11.07 -13.10
N ASN A 453 -32.43 9.87 -12.72
CA ASN A 453 -32.38 9.38 -11.34
C ASN A 453 -30.95 9.34 -10.80
N VAL A 454 -29.96 9.04 -11.64
CA VAL A 454 -28.55 9.01 -11.23
C VAL A 454 -28.11 10.39 -10.73
N TYR A 455 -28.51 11.46 -11.42
CA TYR A 455 -28.23 12.84 -11.00
C TYR A 455 -28.94 13.20 -9.69
N VAL A 456 -30.23 12.82 -9.58
CA VAL A 456 -31.04 13.07 -8.38
C VAL A 456 -30.41 12.39 -7.17
N THR A 457 -30.10 11.10 -7.28
CA THR A 457 -29.50 10.31 -6.20
C THR A 457 -28.12 10.82 -5.82
N GLN A 458 -27.31 11.27 -6.77
CA GLN A 458 -26.04 11.90 -6.45
C GLN A 458 -26.23 13.17 -5.60
N LYS A 459 -27.16 14.05 -5.99
CA LYS A 459 -27.47 15.26 -5.22
C LYS A 459 -28.02 14.95 -3.83
N GLU A 460 -28.87 13.93 -3.72
CA GLU A 460 -29.37 13.45 -2.43
C GLU A 460 -28.23 12.91 -1.56
N THR A 461 -27.29 12.16 -2.14
CA THR A 461 -26.13 11.61 -1.43
C THR A 461 -25.22 12.71 -0.89
N VAL A 462 -24.94 13.74 -1.72
CA VAL A 462 -24.17 14.92 -1.29
C VAL A 462 -24.91 15.69 -0.20
N ALA A 463 -26.22 15.88 -0.34
CA ALA A 463 -27.03 16.56 0.67
C ALA A 463 -27.12 15.78 2.00
N GLN A 464 -27.21 14.45 1.93
CA GLN A 464 -27.19 13.57 3.10
C GLN A 464 -25.84 13.64 3.81
N LEU A 465 -24.74 13.57 3.05
CA LEU A 465 -23.40 13.68 3.62
C LEU A 465 -23.17 15.04 4.30
N LEU A 466 -23.58 16.14 3.65
CA LEU A 466 -23.51 17.48 4.23
C LEU A 466 -24.35 17.58 5.52
N LYS A 467 -25.52 16.94 5.56
CA LYS A 467 -26.38 16.89 6.74
C LYS A 467 -25.70 16.11 7.88
N GLU A 468 -25.10 14.96 7.61
CA GLU A 468 -24.38 14.19 8.64
C GLU A 468 -23.15 14.94 9.17
N MET A 469 -22.42 15.64 8.31
CA MET A 469 -21.32 16.52 8.73
C MET A 469 -21.81 17.67 9.61
N THR A 470 -22.94 18.27 9.24
CA THR A 470 -23.58 19.33 10.05
C THR A 470 -24.05 18.82 11.40
N ASN A 471 -24.53 17.57 11.48
CA ASN A 471 -24.93 16.93 12.74
C ASN A 471 -23.73 16.63 13.65
N ALA A 472 -22.60 16.23 13.07
CA ALA A 472 -21.35 16.00 13.80
C ALA A 472 -20.72 17.31 14.32
N ASP A 473 -20.97 18.43 13.61
CA ASP A 473 -20.54 19.78 14.00
C ASP A 473 -21.46 20.36 15.10
N SER A 474 -21.23 19.90 16.34
CA SER A 474 -22.01 20.33 17.52
C SER A 474 -22.01 21.85 17.77
N GLN A 475 -21.04 22.59 17.23
CA GLN A 475 -20.93 24.05 17.40
C GLN A 475 -21.43 24.83 16.17
N ASN A 476 -21.75 24.13 15.07
CA ASN A 476 -22.20 24.67 13.78
C ASN A 476 -21.25 25.74 13.20
N GLU A 477 -19.96 25.61 13.48
CA GLU A 477 -18.93 26.54 13.02
C GLU A 477 -18.50 26.28 11.57
N GLY A 478 -18.91 25.15 10.98
CA GLY A 478 -18.45 24.70 9.68
C GLY A 478 -17.15 23.89 9.75
N LEU A 479 -16.75 23.44 10.94
CA LEU A 479 -15.48 22.77 11.21
C LEU A 479 -15.71 21.38 11.82
N LEU A 480 -14.93 20.40 11.35
CA LEU A 480 -14.87 19.04 11.92
C LEU A 480 -13.43 18.64 12.18
N THR A 481 -13.18 17.81 13.19
CA THR A 481 -11.86 17.18 13.32
C THR A 481 -11.68 16.08 12.28
N MET A 482 -10.44 15.77 11.90
CA MET A 482 -10.15 14.66 10.97
C MET A 482 -10.70 13.31 11.45
N GLU A 483 -10.75 13.09 12.77
CA GLU A 483 -11.39 11.89 13.35
C GLU A 483 -12.91 11.88 13.16
N GLN A 484 -13.57 13.01 13.38
CA GLN A 484 -15.01 13.15 13.14
C GLN A 484 -15.35 12.97 11.66
N PHE A 485 -14.57 13.57 10.77
CA PHE A 485 -14.74 13.44 9.33
C PHE A 485 -14.64 11.98 8.87
N ASN A 486 -13.62 11.24 9.32
CA ASN A 486 -13.49 9.80 9.05
C ASN A 486 -14.69 9.00 9.58
N THR A 487 -15.14 9.30 10.80
CA THR A 487 -16.30 8.64 11.41
C THR A 487 -17.58 8.87 10.58
N VAL A 488 -17.81 10.11 10.11
CA VAL A 488 -18.97 10.47 9.28
C VAL A 488 -18.90 9.78 7.91
N LEU A 489 -17.73 9.69 7.29
CA LEU A 489 -17.57 8.98 6.02
C LEU A 489 -17.89 7.49 6.17
N LYS A 490 -17.39 6.84 7.23
CA LYS A 490 -17.65 5.43 7.52
C LYS A 490 -19.11 5.15 7.87
N SER A 491 -19.78 6.06 8.56
CA SER A 491 -21.21 5.91 8.87
C SER A 491 -22.09 6.15 7.65
N THR A 492 -21.74 7.10 6.79
CA THR A 492 -22.52 7.44 5.59
C THR A 492 -22.33 6.41 4.48
N PHE A 493 -21.13 5.83 4.38
CA PHE A 493 -20.76 4.86 3.33
C PHE A 493 -20.26 3.54 3.91
N PRO A 494 -21.15 2.71 4.50
CA PRO A 494 -20.75 1.48 5.18
C PRO A 494 -20.20 0.38 4.24
N LEU A 495 -20.48 0.49 2.93
CA LEU A 495 -20.01 -0.46 1.92
C LEU A 495 -18.63 -0.11 1.35
N LYS A 496 -18.14 1.12 1.56
CA LYS A 496 -16.82 1.53 1.05
C LYS A 496 -15.71 0.85 1.83
N THR A 497 -14.67 0.44 1.11
CA THR A 497 -13.45 -0.13 1.70
C THR A 497 -12.66 0.93 2.45
N GLU A 498 -11.76 0.50 3.35
CA GLU A 498 -10.88 1.44 4.06
C GLU A 498 -9.99 2.25 3.10
N GLU A 499 -9.62 1.66 1.96
CA GLU A 499 -8.84 2.31 0.90
C GLU A 499 -9.66 3.42 0.22
N GLN A 500 -10.92 3.14 -0.14
CA GLN A 500 -11.83 4.15 -0.70
C GLN A 500 -12.13 5.29 0.30
N ILE A 501 -12.32 4.97 1.59
CA ILE A 501 -12.49 5.99 2.64
C ILE A 501 -11.22 6.84 2.78
N GLN A 502 -10.05 6.22 2.71
CA GLN A 502 -8.76 6.91 2.78
C GLN A 502 -8.56 7.85 1.58
N GLU A 503 -8.93 7.44 0.37
CA GLU A 503 -8.90 8.32 -0.80
C GLU A 503 -9.83 9.53 -0.65
N LEU A 504 -11.01 9.36 -0.06
CA LEU A 504 -11.92 10.46 0.26
C LEU A 504 -11.35 11.39 1.34
N MET A 505 -10.65 10.83 2.33
CA MET A 505 -9.92 11.62 3.33
C MET A 505 -8.85 12.49 2.66
N GLU A 506 -8.05 11.91 1.77
CA GLU A 506 -6.99 12.61 1.03
C GLU A 506 -7.56 13.70 0.12
N ALA A 507 -8.65 13.41 -0.61
CA ALA A 507 -9.36 14.39 -1.42
C ALA A 507 -9.98 15.52 -0.58
N GLY A 508 -10.31 15.23 0.68
CA GLY A 508 -10.73 16.23 1.67
C GLY A 508 -9.60 17.04 2.30
N GLY A 509 -8.34 16.83 1.90
CA GLY A 509 -7.17 17.56 2.41
C GLY A 509 -6.43 16.87 3.55
N TRP A 510 -6.68 15.58 3.81
CA TRP A 510 -5.89 14.81 4.76
C TRP A 510 -4.51 14.45 4.19
N HIS A 511 -3.48 14.52 5.03
CA HIS A 511 -2.12 14.10 4.70
C HIS A 511 -1.54 13.19 5.81
N PRO A 512 -0.49 12.40 5.54
CA PRO A 512 0.14 11.56 6.56
C PRO A 512 0.74 12.32 7.75
N SER A 513 0.94 13.63 7.61
CA SER A 513 1.37 14.55 8.67
C SER A 513 0.20 15.17 9.46
N SER A 514 -1.05 14.98 9.01
CA SER A 514 -2.23 15.50 9.67
C SER A 514 -2.49 14.79 11.00
N SER A 515 -2.73 15.56 12.04
CA SER A 515 -3.17 15.06 13.34
C SER A 515 -4.67 14.77 13.32
N ASN A 516 -5.12 13.82 14.13
CA ASN A 516 -6.55 13.55 14.31
C ASN A 516 -7.34 14.76 14.83
N ALA A 517 -6.64 15.69 15.50
CA ALA A 517 -7.22 16.92 16.04
C ALA A 517 -7.22 18.10 15.04
N ASP A 518 -6.65 17.92 13.83
CA ASP A 518 -6.65 18.98 12.82
C ASP A 518 -8.09 19.27 12.38
N LEU A 519 -8.38 20.57 12.22
CA LEU A 519 -9.70 21.06 11.87
C LEU A 519 -9.83 21.17 10.34
N LEU A 520 -10.89 20.60 9.83
CA LEU A 520 -11.30 20.61 8.43
C LEU A 520 -12.54 21.49 8.27
N ASN A 521 -12.47 22.44 7.34
CA ASN A 521 -13.66 23.18 6.89
C ASN A 521 -14.45 22.32 5.92
N TYR A 522 -15.49 21.63 6.40
CA TYR A 522 -16.27 20.73 5.54
C TYR A 522 -17.13 21.49 4.53
N ARG A 523 -17.51 22.75 4.81
CA ARG A 523 -18.33 23.54 3.89
C ARG A 523 -17.61 23.86 2.60
N SER A 524 -16.29 24.05 2.65
CA SER A 524 -15.50 24.30 1.44
C SER A 524 -15.48 23.10 0.50
N LEU A 525 -15.59 21.86 1.00
CA LEU A 525 -15.57 20.65 0.17
C LEU A 525 -16.73 20.54 -0.83
N PHE A 526 -17.82 21.29 -0.61
CA PHE A 526 -19.02 21.27 -1.43
C PHE A 526 -19.21 22.57 -2.21
N MET A 527 -18.20 23.44 -2.21
CA MET A 527 -18.23 24.64 -3.04
C MET A 527 -17.94 24.28 -4.49
N GLU A 528 -18.41 25.14 -5.39
CA GLU A 528 -18.08 25.08 -6.80
C GLU A 528 -17.30 26.35 -7.17
N ASP A 529 -16.37 26.24 -8.10
CA ASP A 529 -15.61 27.39 -8.61
C ASP A 529 -16.47 28.30 -9.52
N GLU A 530 -15.87 29.39 -10.01
CA GLU A 530 -16.57 30.35 -10.90
C GLU A 530 -17.04 29.72 -12.22
N GLU A 531 -16.47 28.58 -12.61
CA GLU A 531 -16.80 27.82 -13.81
C GLU A 531 -17.70 26.60 -13.50
N GLY A 532 -18.22 26.50 -12.26
CA GLY A 532 -19.11 25.43 -11.83
C GLY A 532 -18.45 24.06 -11.71
N GLN A 533 -17.13 24.02 -11.50
CA GLN A 533 -16.43 22.78 -11.16
C GLN A 533 -16.54 22.52 -9.66
N SER A 534 -16.93 21.30 -9.33
CA SER A 534 -16.93 20.79 -7.97
C SER A 534 -15.49 20.65 -7.44
N GLU A 535 -15.29 20.84 -6.14
CA GLU A 535 -14.01 20.53 -5.48
C GLU A 535 -13.60 19.05 -5.68
N PRO A 536 -12.29 18.72 -5.60
CA PRO A 536 -11.77 17.36 -5.81
C PRO A 536 -12.46 16.29 -4.96
N PHE A 537 -12.94 16.65 -3.76
CA PHE A 537 -13.68 15.75 -2.89
C PHE A 537 -14.98 15.22 -3.52
N VAL A 538 -15.80 16.11 -4.11
CA VAL A 538 -17.06 15.72 -4.75
C VAL A 538 -16.80 14.94 -6.04
N GLN A 539 -15.78 15.37 -6.81
CA GLN A 539 -15.33 14.63 -8.00
C GLN A 539 -14.93 13.19 -7.62
N LYS A 540 -14.17 13.03 -6.54
CA LYS A 540 -13.73 11.71 -6.08
C LYS A 540 -14.89 10.85 -5.58
N LEU A 541 -15.88 11.44 -4.93
CA LEU A 541 -17.11 10.74 -4.54
C LEU A 541 -17.85 10.19 -5.77
N TRP A 542 -17.93 10.99 -6.83
CA TRP A 542 -18.55 10.61 -8.10
C TRP A 542 -17.77 9.53 -8.84
N GLU A 543 -16.44 9.66 -8.94
CA GLU A 543 -15.55 8.64 -9.51
C GLU A 543 -15.76 7.29 -8.82
N GLN A 544 -15.71 7.27 -7.47
CA GLN A 544 -15.90 6.03 -6.72
C GLN A 544 -17.29 5.42 -6.93
N TYR A 545 -18.35 6.23 -7.04
CA TYR A 545 -19.69 5.73 -7.35
C TYR A 545 -19.73 5.04 -8.73
N MET A 546 -19.09 5.65 -9.74
CA MET A 546 -19.01 5.06 -11.08
C MET A 546 -18.23 3.75 -11.08
N ASP A 547 -17.09 3.71 -10.37
CA ASP A 547 -16.28 2.49 -10.23
C ASP A 547 -17.05 1.36 -9.52
N GLU A 548 -17.75 1.69 -8.42
CA GLU A 548 -18.58 0.73 -7.67
C GLU A 548 -19.73 0.16 -8.52
N LYS A 549 -20.32 1.00 -9.36
CA LYS A 549 -21.37 0.59 -10.29
C LYS A 549 -20.84 -0.35 -11.37
N ASP A 550 -19.70 -0.01 -11.98
CA ASP A 550 -19.07 -0.85 -13.00
C ASP A 550 -18.62 -2.19 -12.41
N GLU A 551 -18.10 -2.18 -11.18
CA GLU A 551 -17.76 -3.39 -10.43
C GLU A 551 -19.00 -4.26 -10.15
N TYR A 552 -20.11 -3.65 -9.75
CA TYR A 552 -21.35 -4.37 -9.48
C TYR A 552 -21.91 -5.04 -10.74
N LEU A 553 -21.87 -4.36 -11.89
CA LEU A 553 -22.27 -4.94 -13.18
C LEU A 553 -21.31 -6.02 -13.66
N LEU A 554 -20.01 -5.88 -13.38
CA LEU A 554 -19.03 -6.94 -13.63
C LEU A 554 -19.31 -8.19 -12.79
N GLN A 555 -19.64 -8.03 -11.51
CA GLN A 555 -20.05 -9.13 -10.63
C GLN A 555 -21.34 -9.79 -11.11
N LEU A 556 -22.31 -9.00 -11.59
CA LEU A 556 -23.54 -9.51 -12.20
C LEU A 556 -23.27 -10.38 -13.42
N LYS A 557 -22.37 -9.93 -14.30
CA LYS A 557 -21.92 -10.71 -15.45
C LYS A 557 -21.23 -12.01 -15.03
N GLN A 558 -20.38 -11.97 -14.01
CA GLN A 558 -19.66 -13.15 -13.51
C GLN A 558 -20.62 -14.20 -12.92
N GLU A 559 -21.61 -13.77 -12.14
CA GLU A 559 -22.60 -14.66 -11.53
C GLU A 559 -23.50 -15.34 -12.58
N LEU A 560 -23.85 -14.61 -13.64
CA LEU A 560 -24.65 -15.16 -14.73
C LEU A 560 -23.90 -16.24 -15.52
N GLY A 561 -22.56 -16.15 -15.61
CA GLY A 561 -21.71 -17.19 -16.19
C GLY A 561 -21.96 -17.46 -17.69
N ILE A 562 -22.55 -16.50 -18.40
CA ILE A 562 -22.91 -16.56 -19.83
C ILE A 562 -22.13 -15.53 -20.65
N GLU A 563 -21.93 -15.82 -21.94
CA GLU A 563 -21.22 -14.90 -22.83
C GLU A 563 -22.07 -13.66 -23.16
N LEU A 564 -21.41 -12.56 -23.56
CA LEU A 564 -22.10 -11.28 -23.83
C LEU A 564 -23.17 -11.35 -24.93
N HIS A 565 -23.00 -12.26 -25.89
CA HIS A 565 -23.91 -12.44 -27.02
C HIS A 565 -25.02 -13.47 -26.74
N GLU A 566 -25.00 -14.11 -25.57
CA GLU A 566 -26.01 -15.10 -25.20
C GLU A 566 -27.25 -14.47 -24.57
N GLU A 567 -28.36 -15.19 -24.64
CA GLU A 567 -29.65 -14.78 -24.10
C GLU A 567 -29.72 -14.98 -22.59
N VAL A 568 -30.13 -13.92 -21.88
CA VAL A 568 -30.48 -13.95 -20.46
C VAL A 568 -32.01 -13.93 -20.30
N THR A 569 -32.51 -14.85 -19.48
CA THR A 569 -33.95 -14.95 -19.13
C THR A 569 -34.25 -14.18 -17.84
N LEU A 570 -35.48 -13.70 -17.67
CA LEU A 570 -35.93 -13.02 -16.44
C LEU A 570 -35.53 -13.74 -15.13
N PRO A 571 -35.77 -15.06 -14.95
CA PRO A 571 -35.46 -15.73 -13.68
C PRO A 571 -33.96 -15.81 -13.39
N LYS A 572 -33.14 -15.91 -14.44
CA LYS A 572 -31.68 -15.96 -14.31
C LYS A 572 -31.12 -14.63 -13.83
N LEU A 573 -31.57 -13.51 -14.42
CA LEU A 573 -31.13 -12.18 -14.00
C LEU A 573 -31.63 -11.85 -12.58
N ARG A 574 -32.89 -12.15 -12.28
CA ARG A 574 -33.46 -11.98 -10.93
C ARG A 574 -32.69 -12.82 -9.90
N GLY A 575 -32.40 -14.07 -10.23
CA GLY A 575 -31.63 -14.97 -9.38
C GLY A 575 -30.19 -14.49 -9.14
N ALA A 576 -29.52 -13.99 -10.18
CA ALA A 576 -28.17 -13.44 -10.06
C ALA A 576 -28.14 -12.17 -9.18
N LEU A 577 -29.08 -11.24 -9.39
CA LEU A 577 -29.21 -10.03 -8.54
C LEU A 577 -29.41 -10.40 -7.06
N MET A 578 -30.34 -11.32 -6.77
CA MET A 578 -30.61 -11.76 -5.39
C MET A 578 -29.48 -12.59 -4.78
N THR A 579 -28.66 -13.26 -5.60
CA THR A 579 -27.48 -14.00 -5.12
C THR A 579 -26.36 -13.04 -4.73
N ILE A 580 -26.14 -12.01 -5.54
CA ILE A 580 -25.09 -11.01 -5.31
C ILE A 580 -25.48 -10.03 -4.20
N ASP A 581 -26.75 -9.70 -4.10
CA ASP A 581 -27.29 -8.79 -3.10
C ASP A 581 -28.65 -9.29 -2.56
N PRO A 582 -28.60 -10.17 -1.55
CA PRO A 582 -29.79 -10.70 -0.90
C PRO A 582 -30.61 -9.65 -0.14
N SER A 583 -30.05 -8.45 0.05
CA SER A 583 -30.69 -7.37 0.81
C SER A 583 -31.50 -6.43 -0.05
N LEU A 584 -31.54 -6.60 -1.38
CA LEU A 584 -32.40 -5.82 -2.28
C LEU A 584 -33.89 -6.02 -1.96
N ASP A 585 -34.67 -4.94 -2.01
CA ASP A 585 -36.13 -5.04 -1.92
C ASP A 585 -36.71 -5.46 -3.26
N LYS A 586 -37.90 -6.07 -3.19
CA LYS A 586 -38.62 -6.54 -4.36
C LYS A 586 -38.91 -5.41 -5.37
N GLN A 587 -39.15 -4.19 -4.90
CA GLN A 587 -39.42 -3.05 -5.76
C GLN A 587 -38.17 -2.66 -6.56
N THR A 588 -37.02 -2.47 -5.92
CA THR A 588 -35.75 -2.16 -6.58
C THR A 588 -35.35 -3.25 -7.58
N VAL A 589 -35.51 -4.54 -7.24
CA VAL A 589 -35.26 -5.62 -8.19
C VAL A 589 -36.19 -5.53 -9.39
N ASN A 590 -37.48 -5.31 -9.18
CA ASN A 590 -38.43 -5.14 -10.28
C ASN A 590 -38.08 -3.94 -11.17
N THR A 591 -37.59 -2.83 -10.61
CA THR A 591 -37.13 -1.68 -11.39
C THR A 591 -35.88 -2.00 -12.22
N TYR A 592 -34.95 -2.83 -11.72
CA TYR A 592 -33.80 -3.28 -12.50
C TYR A 592 -34.22 -4.23 -13.62
N MET A 593 -35.16 -5.14 -13.32
CA MET A 593 -35.71 -6.10 -14.28
C MET A 593 -36.51 -5.40 -15.39
N SER A 594 -37.37 -4.43 -15.04
CA SER A 594 -38.15 -3.65 -16.00
C SER A 594 -37.24 -2.91 -16.98
N GLN A 595 -36.15 -2.33 -16.48
CA GLN A 595 -35.17 -1.64 -17.31
C GLN A 595 -34.38 -2.59 -18.22
N ALA A 596 -33.87 -3.70 -17.68
CA ALA A 596 -33.05 -4.64 -18.44
C ALA A 596 -33.82 -5.22 -19.65
N PHE A 597 -35.11 -5.54 -19.46
CA PHE A 597 -35.96 -6.17 -20.48
C PHE A 597 -36.90 -5.19 -21.20
N GLN A 598 -36.89 -3.90 -20.87
CA GLN A 598 -37.82 -2.87 -21.37
C GLN A 598 -39.30 -3.28 -21.23
N LEU A 599 -39.66 -3.79 -20.05
CA LEU A 599 -41.04 -4.18 -19.73
C LEU A 599 -41.63 -3.24 -18.67
N PRO A 600 -42.90 -2.83 -18.77
CA PRO A 600 -43.57 -2.11 -17.68
C PRO A 600 -43.53 -2.92 -16.37
N GLU A 601 -43.36 -2.27 -15.23
CA GLU A 601 -43.36 -2.95 -13.92
C GLU A 601 -44.66 -3.74 -13.66
N SER A 602 -45.78 -3.31 -14.26
CA SER A 602 -47.09 -3.98 -14.20
C SER A 602 -47.17 -5.27 -15.02
N GLU A 603 -46.24 -5.48 -15.95
CA GLU A 603 -46.19 -6.65 -16.85
C GLU A 603 -45.10 -7.64 -16.45
N LEU A 604 -44.34 -7.35 -15.39
CA LEU A 604 -43.39 -8.30 -14.80
C LEU A 604 -44.15 -9.45 -14.14
N PRO A 605 -43.89 -10.72 -14.53
CA PRO A 605 -44.55 -11.86 -13.90
C PRO A 605 -44.18 -11.93 -12.40
N GLU A 606 -45.17 -12.30 -11.58
CA GLU A 606 -44.93 -12.60 -10.16
C GLU A 606 -44.24 -13.96 -10.02
N ASP A 607 -43.40 -14.09 -8.99
CA ASP A 607 -42.58 -15.28 -8.69
C ASP A 607 -43.42 -16.56 -8.69
N SER A 608 -43.51 -17.26 -9.84
CA SER A 608 -44.06 -18.63 -10.08
C SER A 608 -44.74 -18.82 -11.44
N ASP A 609 -44.84 -17.80 -12.31
CA ASP A 609 -45.49 -17.97 -13.61
C ASP A 609 -44.59 -18.68 -14.65
N GLU A 610 -45.07 -19.79 -15.23
CA GLU A 610 -44.43 -20.52 -16.36
C GLU A 610 -44.18 -19.63 -17.61
N LYS A 611 -44.68 -18.39 -17.62
CA LYS A 611 -44.45 -17.38 -18.66
C LYS A 611 -43.10 -16.66 -18.54
N GLU A 612 -42.39 -16.78 -17.42
CA GLU A 612 -41.09 -16.13 -17.21
C GLU A 612 -39.98 -16.65 -18.13
N GLU A 613 -40.07 -17.91 -18.58
CA GLU A 613 -39.06 -18.53 -19.44
C GLU A 613 -39.09 -18.03 -20.90
N GLY A 614 -40.16 -17.35 -21.32
CA GLY A 614 -40.33 -16.88 -22.70
C GLY A 614 -39.75 -15.49 -22.98
N VAL A 615 -39.43 -14.71 -21.94
CA VAL A 615 -38.85 -13.37 -22.09
C VAL A 615 -37.33 -13.47 -22.00
N VAL A 616 -36.69 -13.24 -23.14
CA VAL A 616 -35.23 -13.29 -23.31
C VAL A 616 -34.72 -11.97 -23.88
N GLU A 617 -33.53 -11.57 -23.45
CA GLU A 617 -32.80 -10.44 -24.00
C GLU A 617 -31.32 -10.82 -24.15
N ILE A 618 -30.58 -10.17 -25.04
CA ILE A 618 -29.13 -10.36 -25.16
C ILE A 618 -28.46 -9.77 -23.92
N LEU A 619 -27.56 -10.52 -23.26
CA LEU A 619 -26.90 -10.09 -22.03
C LEU A 619 -26.22 -8.73 -22.17
N GLN A 620 -25.50 -8.51 -23.27
CA GLN A 620 -24.86 -7.22 -23.55
C GLN A 620 -25.88 -6.07 -23.51
N THR A 621 -27.01 -6.23 -24.18
CA THR A 621 -28.06 -5.21 -24.24
C THR A 621 -28.71 -4.99 -22.87
N ALA A 622 -28.93 -6.05 -22.10
CA ALA A 622 -29.44 -5.94 -20.73
C ALA A 622 -28.47 -5.17 -19.82
N LEU A 623 -27.17 -5.47 -19.87
CA LEU A 623 -26.14 -4.76 -19.11
C LEU A 623 -26.00 -3.30 -19.53
N GLU A 624 -26.02 -3.01 -20.84
CA GLU A 624 -26.01 -1.65 -21.37
C GLU A 624 -27.22 -0.85 -20.86
N ARG A 625 -28.42 -1.45 -20.80
CA ARG A 625 -29.62 -0.79 -20.24
C ARG A 625 -29.53 -0.58 -18.73
N LEU A 626 -28.94 -1.51 -17.99
CA LEU A 626 -28.68 -1.36 -16.55
C LEU A 626 -27.61 -0.29 -16.26
N GLN A 627 -26.63 -0.11 -17.16
CA GLN A 627 -25.64 0.95 -17.08
C GLN A 627 -26.27 2.34 -17.11
N VAL A 628 -27.44 2.51 -17.74
CA VAL A 628 -28.14 3.80 -17.83
C VAL A 628 -28.77 4.20 -16.49
N ILE A 629 -29.29 3.26 -15.70
CA ILE A 629 -30.06 3.55 -14.48
C ILE A 629 -29.20 3.64 -13.22
N ASP A 630 -29.76 4.14 -12.10
CA ASP A 630 -29.09 4.09 -10.80
C ASP A 630 -29.11 2.66 -10.22
N ILE A 631 -28.13 1.86 -10.63
CA ILE A 631 -27.89 0.52 -10.10
C ILE A 631 -26.80 0.58 -9.04
N ARG A 632 -27.13 0.16 -7.82
CA ARG A 632 -26.24 0.17 -6.66
C ARG A 632 -26.50 -1.03 -5.76
N ARG A 633 -25.48 -1.44 -5.01
CA ARG A 633 -25.64 -2.45 -3.96
C ARG A 633 -26.43 -1.87 -2.79
N ALA A 634 -27.40 -2.61 -2.30
CA ALA A 634 -28.06 -2.34 -1.04
C ALA A 634 -27.07 -2.61 0.11
N GLY A 635 -26.92 -1.62 0.99
CA GLY A 635 -26.13 -1.77 2.21
C GLY A 635 -26.80 -2.68 3.24
N PRO A 636 -26.10 -3.04 4.33
CA PRO A 636 -26.73 -3.76 5.43
C PRO A 636 -27.94 -2.95 5.95
N ARG A 637 -29.14 -3.50 5.78
CA ARG A 637 -30.37 -2.87 6.29
C ARG A 637 -30.32 -2.81 7.81
N GLU A 638 -30.59 -1.63 8.37
CA GLU A 638 -30.98 -1.56 9.78
C GLU A 638 -32.24 -2.43 9.96
N PRO A 639 -32.29 -3.30 10.97
CA PRO A 639 -33.49 -4.09 11.23
C PRO A 639 -34.64 -3.13 11.51
N GLU A 640 -35.75 -3.31 10.78
CA GLU A 640 -36.97 -2.53 11.01
C GLU A 640 -37.30 -2.53 12.52
N PRO A 641 -37.63 -1.36 13.11
CA PRO A 641 -38.03 -1.33 14.50
C PRO A 641 -39.26 -2.24 14.64
N ALA A 642 -39.10 -3.29 15.44
CA ALA A 642 -40.20 -4.18 15.78
C ALA A 642 -41.30 -3.34 16.46
N ASN A 643 -42.39 -3.11 15.73
CA ASN A 643 -43.62 -2.52 16.25
C ASN A 643 -44.28 -3.42 17.31
#